data_AF-A0A8H4EQ20-F1
#
_entry.id   AF-A0A8H4EQ20-F1
#
_cell.length_a   1.000
_cell.length_b   1.000
_cell.length_c   1.000
_cell.angle_alpha   90.00
_cell.angle_beta   90.00
_cell.angle_gamma   90.00
#
_symmetry.space_group_name_H-M   'P 1'
#
loop_
_entity.id
_entity.type
_entity.pdbx_description
1 polymer ?
#
loop_
_entity_poly.entity_id
_entity_poly.type
_entity_poly.pdbx_seq_one_letter_code
_entity_poly.pdbx_strand_id
1 'polypeptide(L)'
;MSNINQIEEALFEALSFAIKDEKFYEYLDKLGSLPHAEKEAKFKEFLDETAQIYNNTSNISSIHDDNFTQYQIDDYRKKAIANSSFSFAMQHNLEHIISERFMNYFNVNSKLIGSGVDGKQLKQVTCANINIANRFFCKKIADKLCSSCHVISYCSKECQKMHWKFHKTICKSDVASKDWKPDYINEMRTPAFYSQNLPFVSFNPLIREYLWGNVPAIDIVNLTLNELVDGKSCSDYKEPINLLFAASGDLNDVILSVNGLPLNFNQPINICINDYAERVVIRNFLILYLLAKLGKDAIDLVIHIWYSSALTDKQSLKCIEILSTILQDKLDSKVKKEYNFEFDKLNIRTHFNSKTWMCLTEMLSNNTDLQTAVDMRNNIMLNPAREDYRHRYMQRLTPGERICFDNFRHHGILLPYGAMDVHHNSPNRFIIDRMFGWTMADSSDPLSGWDILNVSQVKYGTAKEDFYGKLFFYLREQFEKFIDRLQKLTINFDLYDDDALKLGEKLKGKQFDRIHVTNLSDELYAGIKPTLTKFRPLLNANNPNATLITLFMNWLPSIPESDKIRIMESIIMKKASKYKNNRTPSFFEASNLASMVTTKASTEATTLYDHTQAFDAYMKKMGANKTAEKVGLRRREVHKIVPKRLGASMQQDKQNNVLSLEDERDKHLLFDVGSHTFLERYAEWEVVA
;
A
#
# COMPACT_ATOMS: atom_id res chain seq x y z
N MET A 1 13.89 -17.85 49.38
CA MET A 1 14.51 -16.68 48.72
C MET A 1 13.38 -15.76 48.31
N SER A 2 13.47 -14.47 48.61
CA SER A 2 12.43 -13.49 48.24
C SER A 2 12.23 -13.49 46.72
N ASN A 3 11.00 -13.22 46.25
CA ASN A 3 10.68 -13.09 44.82
C ASN A 3 11.65 -12.10 44.12
N ILE A 4 12.10 -11.08 44.85
CA ILE A 4 13.06 -10.05 44.42
C ILE A 4 14.44 -10.63 44.07
N ASN A 5 15.01 -11.51 44.89
CA ASN A 5 16.34 -12.07 44.63
C ASN A 5 16.35 -12.96 43.37
N GLN A 6 15.24 -13.65 43.10
CA GLN A 6 15.08 -14.45 41.87
C GLN A 6 14.94 -13.57 40.62
N ILE A 7 14.42 -12.35 40.76
CA ILE A 7 14.30 -11.38 39.67
C ILE A 7 15.64 -10.71 39.39
N GLU A 8 16.44 -10.40 40.42
CA GLU A 8 17.80 -9.85 40.25
C GLU A 8 18.74 -10.87 39.60
N GLU A 9 18.64 -12.14 39.96
CA GLU A 9 19.37 -13.22 39.29
C GLU A 9 18.92 -13.39 37.83
N ALA A 10 17.61 -13.33 37.56
CA ALA A 10 17.07 -13.38 36.20
C ALA A 10 17.45 -12.14 35.35
N LEU A 11 17.56 -10.96 35.96
CA LEU A 11 18.03 -9.73 35.32
C LEU A 11 19.48 -9.87 34.86
N PHE A 12 20.34 -10.36 35.76
CA PHE A 12 21.74 -10.62 35.45
C PHE A 12 21.91 -11.65 34.33
N GLU A 13 21.13 -12.74 34.35
CA GLU A 13 21.11 -13.73 33.26
C GLU A 13 20.66 -13.12 31.92
N ALA A 14 19.58 -12.32 31.93
CA ALA A 14 19.03 -11.66 30.75
C ALA A 14 19.98 -10.62 30.12
N LEU A 15 20.78 -9.94 30.94
CA LEU A 15 21.74 -8.93 30.49
C LEU A 15 23.12 -9.49 30.12
N SER A 16 23.38 -10.78 30.39
CA SER A 16 24.65 -11.41 30.04
C SER A 16 24.80 -11.59 28.52
N PHE A 17 25.91 -11.08 27.94
CA PHE A 17 26.20 -11.10 26.49
C PHE A 17 26.28 -12.51 25.85
N ALA A 18 26.19 -13.59 26.64
CA ALA A 18 26.40 -14.96 26.17
C ALA A 18 25.12 -15.81 26.07
N ILE A 19 23.93 -15.35 26.53
CA ILE A 19 22.76 -16.25 26.71
C ILE A 19 21.56 -15.92 25.80
N LYS A 20 20.88 -16.97 25.31
CA LYS A 20 19.78 -16.96 24.33
C LYS A 20 18.60 -16.03 24.71
N ASP A 21 17.91 -15.50 23.69
CA ASP A 21 16.72 -14.63 23.81
C ASP A 21 15.65 -15.17 24.78
N GLU A 22 15.58 -16.48 24.97
CA GLU A 22 14.71 -17.18 25.93
C GLU A 22 14.80 -16.64 27.36
N LYS A 23 16.02 -16.30 27.85
CA LYS A 23 16.21 -15.77 29.21
C LYS A 23 15.68 -14.36 29.39
N PHE A 24 15.74 -13.57 28.33
CA PHE A 24 15.19 -12.23 28.32
C PHE A 24 13.65 -12.25 28.35
N TYR A 25 13.02 -13.14 27.59
CA TYR A 25 11.56 -13.33 27.68
C TYR A 25 11.13 -13.89 29.04
N GLU A 26 11.89 -14.82 29.63
CA GLU A 26 11.65 -15.34 30.99
C GLU A 26 11.70 -14.22 32.05
N TYR A 27 12.66 -13.28 31.91
CA TYR A 27 12.75 -12.11 32.79
C TYR A 27 11.51 -11.21 32.68
N LEU A 28 11.09 -10.86 31.46
CA LEU A 28 9.90 -10.03 31.26
C LEU A 28 8.64 -10.71 31.80
N ASP A 29 8.48 -12.02 31.64
CA ASP A 29 7.33 -12.76 32.19
C ASP A 29 7.30 -12.70 33.72
N LYS A 30 8.46 -12.93 34.38
CA LYS A 30 8.60 -12.78 35.84
C LYS A 30 8.30 -11.36 36.30
N LEU A 31 8.84 -10.36 35.60
CA LEU A 31 8.58 -8.95 35.88
C LEU A 31 7.08 -8.61 35.75
N GLY A 32 6.40 -9.19 34.76
CA GLY A 32 4.97 -9.04 34.51
C GLY A 32 4.09 -9.52 35.68
N SER A 33 4.58 -10.45 36.49
CA SER A 33 3.86 -11.00 37.65
C SER A 33 3.89 -10.11 38.92
N LEU A 34 4.74 -9.07 38.94
CA LEU A 34 4.92 -8.19 40.10
C LEU A 34 3.77 -7.19 40.30
N PRO A 35 3.54 -6.71 41.55
CA PRO A 35 2.70 -5.55 41.84
C PRO A 35 3.17 -4.32 41.05
N HIS A 36 2.24 -3.44 40.64
CA HIS A 36 2.51 -2.37 39.68
C HIS A 36 3.68 -1.44 40.08
N ALA A 37 3.76 -1.00 41.34
CA ALA A 37 4.83 -0.12 41.80
C ALA A 37 6.23 -0.79 41.77
N GLU A 38 6.29 -2.07 42.12
CA GLU A 38 7.53 -2.86 42.13
C GLU A 38 7.96 -3.20 40.69
N LYS A 39 6.99 -3.56 39.84
CA LYS A 39 7.18 -3.75 38.40
C LYS A 39 7.73 -2.50 37.73
N GLU A 40 7.13 -1.33 38.00
CA GLU A 40 7.58 -0.04 37.47
C GLU A 40 9.03 0.25 37.87
N ALA A 41 9.39 0.06 39.14
CA ALA A 41 10.75 0.29 39.62
C ALA A 41 11.76 -0.66 38.97
N LYS A 42 11.47 -1.97 38.95
CA LYS A 42 12.36 -2.98 38.35
C LYS A 42 12.47 -2.84 36.83
N PHE A 43 11.40 -2.41 36.14
CA PHE A 43 11.47 -2.12 34.71
C PHE A 43 12.34 -0.89 34.41
N LYS A 44 12.27 0.16 35.24
CA LYS A 44 13.17 1.32 35.14
C LYS A 44 14.63 0.94 35.32
N GLU A 45 14.93 0.12 36.33
CA GLU A 45 16.26 -0.44 36.60
C GLU A 45 16.77 -1.27 35.42
N PHE A 46 15.95 -2.20 34.92
CA PHE A 46 16.28 -3.02 33.74
C PHE A 46 16.66 -2.17 32.53
N LEU A 47 15.87 -1.13 32.24
CA LEU A 47 16.23 -0.21 31.19
C LEU A 47 17.59 0.41 31.56
N ASP A 48 17.77 1.08 32.69
CA ASP A 48 19.02 1.80 32.98
C ASP A 48 20.29 0.96 32.82
N GLU A 49 20.26 -0.29 33.29
CA GLU A 49 21.35 -1.24 33.12
C GLU A 49 21.59 -1.60 31.65
N THR A 50 20.52 -1.86 30.91
CA THR A 50 20.57 -2.10 29.46
C THR A 50 21.22 -0.91 28.72
N ALA A 51 20.89 0.34 29.08
CA ALA A 51 21.51 1.52 28.44
C ALA A 51 23.01 1.57 28.69
N GLN A 52 23.42 1.37 29.95
CA GLN A 52 24.83 1.42 30.32
C GLN A 52 25.64 0.37 29.55
N ILE A 53 25.09 -0.84 29.42
CA ILE A 53 25.69 -1.93 28.66
C ILE A 53 25.89 -1.56 27.17
N TYR A 54 24.84 -1.05 26.52
CA TYR A 54 24.87 -0.76 25.07
C TYR A 54 25.58 0.55 24.69
N ASN A 55 25.66 1.52 25.61
CA ASN A 55 26.44 2.74 25.41
C ASN A 55 27.95 2.50 25.61
N ASN A 56 28.34 1.49 26.40
CA ASN A 56 29.75 1.13 26.59
C ASN A 56 30.30 0.23 25.46
N THR A 57 29.44 -0.55 24.79
CA THR A 57 29.83 -1.46 23.68
C THR A 57 29.99 -0.77 22.33
N SER A 58 29.62 0.52 22.20
CA SER A 58 29.81 1.30 20.97
C SER A 58 31.29 1.50 20.58
N ASN A 59 32.23 1.08 21.44
CA ASN A 59 33.68 1.18 21.27
C ASN A 59 34.35 -0.09 20.69
N ILE A 60 33.62 -1.18 20.42
CA ILE A 60 34.23 -2.43 19.94
C ILE A 60 34.15 -2.51 18.40
N SER A 61 35.05 -1.79 17.74
CA SER A 61 35.28 -1.87 16.30
C SER A 61 36.39 -2.86 15.95
N SER A 62 36.27 -4.11 16.39
CA SER A 62 37.12 -5.19 15.88
C SER A 62 36.57 -6.51 16.38
N ILE A 63 36.22 -7.43 15.47
CA ILE A 63 36.56 -8.86 15.52
C ILE A 63 35.97 -9.48 14.23
N HIS A 64 36.87 -10.06 13.45
CA HIS A 64 36.57 -10.88 12.28
C HIS A 64 36.16 -12.27 12.77
N ASP A 65 34.93 -12.68 12.48
CA ASP A 65 34.59 -14.11 12.46
C ASP A 65 33.48 -14.38 11.44
N ASP A 66 33.58 -15.52 10.75
CA ASP A 66 32.89 -15.84 9.49
C ASP A 66 31.43 -16.34 9.65
N ASN A 67 30.78 -16.07 10.79
CA ASN A 67 29.34 -16.27 10.99
C ASN A 67 28.80 -15.10 11.80
N PHE A 68 27.81 -14.36 11.27
CA PHE A 68 27.17 -13.17 11.88
C PHE A 68 28.10 -12.42 12.84
N THR A 69 28.98 -11.58 12.29
CA THR A 69 29.95 -10.76 13.03
C THR A 69 29.32 -10.19 14.30
N GLN A 70 29.91 -10.42 15.50
CA GLN A 70 29.37 -10.11 16.84
C GLN A 70 28.50 -8.83 16.93
N TYR A 71 28.93 -7.74 16.27
CA TYR A 71 28.15 -6.50 16.12
C TYR A 71 26.70 -6.66 15.60
N GLN A 72 26.44 -7.61 14.68
CA GLN A 72 25.09 -7.89 14.16
C GLN A 72 24.25 -8.63 15.19
N ILE A 73 24.86 -9.52 15.97
CA ILE A 73 24.20 -10.19 17.10
C ILE A 73 23.86 -9.17 18.17
N ASP A 74 24.78 -8.25 18.48
CA ASP A 74 24.59 -7.19 19.46
C ASP A 74 23.53 -6.18 19.01
N ASP A 75 23.54 -5.76 17.73
CA ASP A 75 22.55 -4.85 17.16
C ASP A 75 21.16 -5.52 17.06
N TYR A 76 21.09 -6.79 16.66
CA TYR A 76 19.85 -7.60 16.67
C TYR A 76 19.30 -7.76 18.09
N ARG A 77 20.13 -8.10 19.07
CA ARG A 77 19.72 -8.24 20.48
C ARG A 77 19.26 -6.92 21.06
N LYS A 78 19.99 -5.83 20.81
CA LYS A 78 19.59 -4.49 21.22
C LYS A 78 18.16 -4.21 20.74
N LYS A 79 17.85 -4.55 19.48
CA LYS A 79 16.51 -4.39 18.89
C LYS A 79 15.45 -5.33 19.45
N ALA A 80 15.78 -6.60 19.68
CA ALA A 80 14.89 -7.56 20.32
C ALA A 80 14.50 -7.06 21.73
N ILE A 81 15.46 -6.53 22.47
CA ILE A 81 15.22 -5.87 23.75
C ILE A 81 14.31 -4.66 23.57
N ALA A 82 14.60 -3.76 22.61
CA ALA A 82 13.76 -2.60 22.32
C ALA A 82 12.28 -2.95 22.10
N ASN A 83 12.04 -3.89 21.18
CA ASN A 83 10.69 -4.29 20.78
C ASN A 83 9.96 -4.96 21.93
N SER A 84 10.59 -5.91 22.63
CA SER A 84 9.96 -6.64 23.72
C SER A 84 9.76 -5.77 24.96
N SER A 85 10.71 -4.89 25.30
CA SER A 85 10.52 -3.90 26.36
C SER A 85 9.38 -2.95 26.03
N PHE A 86 9.26 -2.54 24.78
CA PHE A 86 8.13 -1.72 24.34
C PHE A 86 6.79 -2.47 24.48
N SER A 87 6.69 -3.68 23.92
CA SER A 87 5.48 -4.51 24.03
C SER A 87 5.12 -4.79 25.50
N PHE A 88 6.12 -5.07 26.35
CA PHE A 88 5.93 -5.24 27.79
C PHE A 88 5.36 -3.99 28.44
N ALA A 89 5.92 -2.81 28.12
CA ALA A 89 5.45 -1.55 28.67
C ALA A 89 3.99 -1.27 28.31
N MET A 90 3.60 -1.48 27.05
CA MET A 90 2.21 -1.33 26.61
C MET A 90 1.28 -2.33 27.30
N GLN A 91 1.70 -3.59 27.46
CA GLN A 91 0.91 -4.64 28.10
C GLN A 91 0.65 -4.37 29.59
N HIS A 92 1.53 -3.63 30.25
CA HIS A 92 1.49 -3.41 31.70
C HIS A 92 1.23 -1.96 32.12
N ASN A 93 0.80 -1.09 31.21
CA ASN A 93 0.53 0.33 31.44
C ASN A 93 1.75 1.10 31.98
N LEU A 94 2.92 0.89 31.36
CA LEU A 94 4.21 1.48 31.72
C LEU A 94 4.80 2.34 30.58
N GLU A 95 3.99 2.76 29.62
CA GLU A 95 4.39 3.49 28.42
C GLU A 95 5.04 4.86 28.72
N HIS A 96 4.73 5.47 29.88
CA HIS A 96 5.39 6.70 30.33
C HIS A 96 6.90 6.51 30.52
N ILE A 97 7.32 5.32 30.97
CA ILE A 97 8.72 4.98 31.23
C ILE A 97 9.52 4.86 29.93
N ILE A 98 8.90 4.28 28.89
CA ILE A 98 9.50 4.20 27.56
C ILE A 98 9.82 5.61 27.07
N SER A 99 8.87 6.54 27.16
CA SER A 99 9.13 7.89 26.65
C SER A 99 10.24 8.65 27.38
N GLU A 100 10.41 8.42 28.68
CA GLU A 100 11.43 9.07 29.51
C GLU A 100 12.83 8.49 29.23
N ARG A 101 12.93 7.17 29.02
CA ARG A 101 14.21 6.46 29.00
C ARG A 101 14.61 5.97 27.62
N PHE A 102 13.71 5.42 26.82
CA PHE A 102 13.96 4.74 25.55
C PHE A 102 14.74 5.58 24.52
N MET A 103 14.55 6.90 24.52
CA MET A 103 15.23 7.83 23.61
C MET A 103 16.75 7.85 23.75
N ASN A 104 17.27 7.64 24.96
CA ASN A 104 18.71 7.69 25.25
C ASN A 104 19.46 6.41 24.81
N TYR A 105 18.72 5.35 24.41
CA TYR A 105 19.26 4.00 24.25
C TYR A 105 19.56 3.67 22.81
N PHE A 106 18.66 4.05 21.91
CA PHE A 106 18.63 3.56 20.54
C PHE A 106 19.15 4.56 19.52
N ASN A 107 19.62 5.74 19.96
CA ASN A 107 20.05 6.85 19.09
C ASN A 107 19.01 7.13 17.97
N VAL A 108 17.72 7.08 18.33
CA VAL A 108 16.57 7.17 17.41
C VAL A 108 16.37 8.60 16.86
N ASN A 109 17.19 9.55 17.32
CA ASN A 109 17.26 10.92 16.82
C ASN A 109 17.85 11.03 15.41
N SER A 110 18.35 9.93 14.83
CA SER A 110 18.90 9.95 13.47
C SER A 110 17.81 10.07 12.40
N LYS A 111 17.99 11.02 11.48
CA LYS A 111 17.19 11.14 10.23
C LYS A 111 17.50 10.03 9.21
N LEU A 112 18.44 9.14 9.50
CA LEU A 112 18.85 8.04 8.61
C LEU A 112 17.89 6.84 8.73
N ILE A 113 16.64 7.07 8.34
CA ILE A 113 15.54 6.08 8.29
C ILE A 113 15.14 5.70 6.86
N GLY A 114 16.02 5.95 5.89
CA GLY A 114 15.81 5.59 4.49
C GLY A 114 16.18 4.14 4.17
N SER A 115 15.83 3.72 2.95
CA SER A 115 15.99 2.34 2.48
C SER A 115 17.33 2.06 1.82
N GLY A 116 18.13 3.09 1.57
CA GLY A 116 19.49 2.97 1.05
C GLY A 116 20.52 2.57 2.12
N VAL A 117 21.75 2.36 1.65
CA VAL A 117 22.88 1.98 2.51
C VAL A 117 23.09 2.99 3.64
N ASP A 118 23.38 2.48 4.83
CA ASP A 118 23.54 3.22 6.09
C ASP A 118 22.25 3.92 6.61
N GLY A 119 21.09 3.64 6.02
CA GLY A 119 19.82 4.30 6.35
C GLY A 119 19.60 5.61 5.58
N LYS A 120 20.34 5.85 4.50
CA LYS A 120 20.09 7.01 3.62
C LYS A 120 18.83 6.80 2.79
N GLN A 121 18.20 7.90 2.36
CA GLN A 121 17.08 7.83 1.42
C GLN A 121 17.51 7.18 0.10
N LEU A 122 16.73 6.23 -0.41
CA LEU A 122 17.00 5.59 -1.69
C LEU A 122 16.48 6.48 -2.84
N LYS A 123 17.37 7.33 -3.39
CA LYS A 123 17.01 8.29 -4.45
C LYS A 123 17.21 7.78 -5.88
N GLN A 124 17.96 6.69 -6.05
CA GLN A 124 18.24 6.07 -7.34
C GLN A 124 18.67 4.62 -7.12
N VAL A 125 18.53 3.76 -8.13
CA VAL A 125 19.06 2.39 -8.10
C VAL A 125 20.58 2.39 -7.90
N THR A 126 21.02 1.70 -6.85
CA THR A 126 22.44 1.46 -6.54
C THR A 126 22.90 0.11 -7.10
N CYS A 127 24.21 -0.08 -7.18
CA CYS A 127 24.83 -1.30 -7.66
C CYS A 127 24.40 -2.50 -6.81
N ALA A 128 23.88 -3.54 -7.46
CA ALA A 128 23.39 -4.74 -6.78
C ALA A 128 24.49 -5.65 -6.22
N ASN A 129 25.76 -5.23 -6.25
CA ASN A 129 26.86 -6.01 -5.71
C ASN A 129 26.88 -5.87 -4.18
N ILE A 130 26.14 -6.77 -3.55
CA ILE A 130 25.97 -6.89 -2.12
C ILE A 130 26.49 -8.26 -1.70
N ASN A 131 27.30 -8.30 -0.65
CA ASN A 131 27.74 -9.54 -0.02
C ASN A 131 27.51 -9.39 1.49
N ILE A 132 26.44 -10.04 1.95
CA ILE A 132 25.98 -9.98 3.34
C ILE A 132 27.01 -10.60 4.29
N ALA A 133 27.59 -11.75 3.92
CA ALA A 133 28.59 -12.45 4.75
C ALA A 133 29.81 -11.57 5.05
N ASN A 134 30.25 -10.80 4.06
CA ASN A 134 31.42 -9.92 4.20
C ASN A 134 31.03 -8.46 4.53
N ARG A 135 29.75 -8.19 4.80
CA ARG A 135 29.18 -6.83 4.99
C ARG A 135 29.59 -5.82 3.92
N PHE A 136 29.74 -6.28 2.69
CA PHE A 136 30.15 -5.44 1.57
C PHE A 136 28.91 -4.96 0.81
N PHE A 137 28.79 -3.64 0.66
CA PHE A 137 27.71 -2.99 -0.08
C PHE A 137 28.29 -1.96 -1.05
N CYS A 138 28.14 -2.20 -2.36
CA CYS A 138 28.59 -1.23 -3.34
C CYS A 138 27.66 -0.01 -3.36
N LYS A 139 28.14 1.13 -2.87
CA LYS A 139 27.37 2.39 -2.78
C LYS A 139 27.27 3.17 -4.12
N LYS A 140 27.89 2.67 -5.19
CA LYS A 140 27.90 3.35 -6.50
C LYS A 140 26.55 3.19 -7.18
N ILE A 141 26.16 4.20 -7.96
CA ILE A 141 24.97 4.14 -8.83
C ILE A 141 25.17 3.04 -9.88
N ALA A 142 24.10 2.31 -10.17
CA ALA A 142 24.13 1.28 -11.20
C ALA A 142 23.75 1.86 -12.57
N ASP A 143 24.51 1.48 -13.60
CA ASP A 143 24.32 1.94 -14.97
C ASP A 143 24.42 0.80 -16.02
N LYS A 144 24.79 -0.41 -15.59
CA LYS A 144 24.98 -1.59 -16.46
C LYS A 144 24.03 -2.70 -16.07
N LEU A 145 22.96 -2.87 -16.85
CA LEU A 145 22.02 -3.97 -16.71
C LEU A 145 22.69 -5.31 -17.02
N CYS A 146 22.28 -6.36 -16.30
CA CYS A 146 22.63 -7.73 -16.66
C CYS A 146 22.06 -8.06 -18.04
N SER A 147 22.92 -8.46 -18.97
CA SER A 147 22.56 -8.75 -20.36
C SER A 147 21.72 -10.02 -20.55
N SER A 148 21.48 -10.78 -19.47
CA SER A 148 20.72 -12.03 -19.51
C SER A 148 19.31 -11.84 -18.97
N CYS A 149 19.16 -11.37 -17.72
CA CYS A 149 17.83 -11.18 -17.13
C CYS A 149 17.23 -9.79 -17.36
N HIS A 150 18.05 -8.77 -17.70
CA HIS A 150 17.62 -7.39 -17.92
C HIS A 150 16.92 -6.68 -16.74
N VAL A 151 16.96 -7.26 -15.54
CA VAL A 151 16.31 -6.71 -14.33
C VAL A 151 17.31 -6.06 -13.36
N ILE A 152 18.46 -6.70 -13.12
CA ILE A 152 19.44 -6.24 -12.13
C ILE A 152 20.52 -5.38 -12.77
N SER A 153 21.02 -4.38 -12.05
CA SER A 153 22.03 -3.43 -12.53
C SER A 153 23.29 -3.38 -11.64
N TYR A 154 24.43 -3.14 -12.26
CA TYR A 154 25.74 -2.99 -11.61
C TYR A 154 26.41 -1.67 -12.03
N CYS A 155 27.35 -1.17 -11.23
CA CYS A 155 28.20 -0.05 -11.62
C CYS A 155 29.37 -0.46 -12.53
N SER A 156 29.72 -1.76 -12.57
CA SER A 156 30.89 -2.28 -13.28
C SER A 156 30.77 -3.78 -13.56
N LYS A 157 31.54 -4.29 -14.53
CA LYS A 157 31.61 -5.73 -14.84
C LYS A 157 32.25 -6.50 -13.69
N GLU A 158 33.18 -5.89 -12.97
CA GLU A 158 33.85 -6.44 -11.79
C GLU A 158 32.83 -6.69 -10.68
N CYS A 159 31.96 -5.72 -10.41
CA CYS A 159 30.87 -5.87 -9.44
C CYS A 159 29.89 -6.98 -9.84
N GLN A 160 29.57 -7.10 -11.14
CA GLN A 160 28.75 -8.20 -11.63
C GLN A 160 29.43 -9.56 -11.41
N LYS A 161 30.73 -9.68 -11.72
CA LYS A 161 31.51 -10.92 -11.51
C LYS A 161 31.54 -11.33 -10.04
N MET A 162 31.75 -10.37 -9.12
CA MET A 162 31.75 -10.63 -7.68
C MET A 162 30.39 -11.12 -7.18
N HIS A 163 29.30 -10.50 -7.65
CA HIS A 163 27.94 -10.86 -7.25
C HIS A 163 27.39 -12.10 -7.97
N TRP A 164 28.03 -12.54 -9.06
CA TRP A 164 27.52 -13.59 -9.96
C TRP A 164 27.14 -14.89 -9.25
N LYS A 165 27.89 -15.29 -8.21
CA LYS A 165 27.61 -16.51 -7.45
C LYS A 165 26.20 -16.52 -6.81
N PHE A 166 25.72 -15.35 -6.40
CA PHE A 166 24.38 -15.17 -5.84
C PHE A 166 23.36 -14.90 -6.94
N HIS A 167 23.67 -14.01 -7.87
CA HIS A 167 22.74 -13.61 -8.94
C HIS A 167 22.38 -14.75 -9.91
N LYS A 168 23.32 -15.69 -10.18
CA LYS A 168 23.15 -16.75 -11.18
C LYS A 168 21.93 -17.63 -10.93
N THR A 169 21.56 -17.88 -9.67
CA THR A 169 20.42 -18.75 -9.32
C THR A 169 19.10 -18.21 -9.85
N ILE A 170 18.91 -16.89 -9.76
CA ILE A 170 17.71 -16.23 -10.27
C ILE A 170 17.86 -15.89 -11.76
N CYS A 171 19.05 -15.47 -12.19
CA CYS A 171 19.33 -15.16 -13.60
C CYS A 171 19.07 -16.34 -14.54
N LYS A 172 19.21 -17.57 -14.02
CA LYS A 172 18.99 -18.82 -14.74
C LYS A 172 17.81 -19.63 -14.19
N SER A 173 16.92 -19.02 -13.40
CA SER A 173 15.73 -19.71 -12.90
C SER A 173 14.72 -19.96 -14.03
N ASP A 174 13.80 -20.89 -13.80
CA ASP A 174 12.72 -21.14 -14.74
C ASP A 174 11.83 -19.91 -14.95
N VAL A 175 11.57 -19.14 -13.89
CA VAL A 175 10.81 -17.88 -13.95
C VAL A 175 11.44 -16.87 -14.92
N ALA A 176 12.77 -16.86 -15.01
CA ALA A 176 13.55 -16.01 -15.91
C ALA A 176 13.61 -16.54 -17.37
N SER A 177 13.14 -17.75 -17.63
CA SER A 177 13.15 -18.36 -18.97
C SER A 177 12.11 -17.70 -19.87
N LYS A 178 12.47 -17.46 -21.15
CA LYS A 178 11.52 -17.02 -22.18
C LYS A 178 10.47 -18.10 -22.51
N ASP A 179 10.82 -19.36 -22.28
CA ASP A 179 9.98 -20.53 -22.57
C ASP A 179 9.22 -21.01 -21.32
N TRP A 180 9.20 -20.20 -20.25
CA TRP A 180 8.45 -20.52 -19.02
C TRP A 180 6.98 -20.79 -19.32
N LYS A 181 6.45 -21.84 -18.68
CA LYS A 181 5.05 -22.23 -18.76
C LYS A 181 4.53 -22.50 -17.35
N PRO A 182 3.26 -22.15 -17.05
CA PRO A 182 2.57 -22.58 -15.84
C PRO A 182 2.69 -24.08 -15.57
N ASP A 183 2.71 -24.46 -14.30
CA ASP A 183 2.84 -25.86 -13.91
C ASP A 183 1.68 -26.72 -14.39
N TYR A 184 0.44 -26.21 -14.34
CA TYR A 184 -0.69 -26.92 -14.92
C TYR A 184 -0.52 -27.21 -16.43
N ILE A 185 0.30 -26.42 -17.13
CA ILE A 185 0.68 -26.69 -18.52
C ILE A 185 1.70 -27.83 -18.61
N ASN A 186 2.74 -27.78 -17.79
CA ASN A 186 3.82 -28.78 -17.80
C ASN A 186 3.31 -30.16 -17.35
N GLU A 187 2.42 -30.18 -16.36
CA GLU A 187 1.84 -31.38 -15.74
C GLU A 187 0.67 -31.97 -16.52
N MET A 188 0.20 -31.29 -17.56
CA MET A 188 -0.96 -31.68 -18.34
C MET A 188 -2.27 -31.80 -17.54
N ARG A 189 -2.48 -30.97 -16.51
CA ARG A 189 -3.65 -31.02 -15.62
C ARG A 189 -4.67 -29.90 -15.86
N THR A 190 -5.91 -30.13 -15.42
CA THR A 190 -6.95 -29.10 -15.38
C THR A 190 -6.64 -28.07 -14.30
N PRO A 191 -6.58 -26.76 -14.63
CA PRO A 191 -6.39 -25.71 -13.65
C PRO A 191 -7.54 -25.59 -12.63
N ALA A 192 -7.22 -25.21 -11.40
CA ALA A 192 -8.14 -25.04 -10.28
C ALA A 192 -9.26 -24.02 -10.58
N PHE A 193 -8.97 -22.99 -11.39
CA PHE A 193 -9.97 -21.98 -11.78
C PHE A 193 -11.00 -22.47 -12.82
N TYR A 194 -10.84 -23.67 -13.37
CA TYR A 194 -11.87 -24.33 -14.19
C TYR A 194 -12.66 -25.40 -13.44
N SER A 195 -12.23 -25.77 -12.22
CA SER A 195 -12.91 -26.78 -11.43
C SER A 195 -14.23 -26.23 -10.89
N GLN A 196 -15.35 -26.55 -11.56
CA GLN A 196 -16.69 -26.09 -11.19
C GLN A 196 -17.19 -26.64 -9.83
N ASN A 197 -16.44 -27.56 -9.22
CA ASN A 197 -16.85 -28.28 -8.01
C ASN A 197 -16.15 -27.80 -6.72
N LEU A 198 -15.28 -26.79 -6.79
CA LEU A 198 -14.67 -26.22 -5.59
C LEU A 198 -15.38 -24.91 -5.21
N PRO A 199 -15.82 -24.72 -3.96
CA PRO A 199 -16.31 -23.43 -3.52
C PRO A 199 -15.20 -22.38 -3.71
N PHE A 200 -15.57 -21.19 -4.18
CA PHE A 200 -14.64 -20.07 -4.25
C PHE A 200 -14.13 -19.76 -2.84
N VAL A 201 -12.88 -20.11 -2.55
CA VAL A 201 -12.23 -19.74 -1.28
C VAL A 201 -11.56 -18.39 -1.48
N SER A 202 -12.15 -17.35 -0.90
CA SER A 202 -11.51 -16.05 -0.78
C SER A 202 -10.39 -16.15 0.25
N PHE A 203 -9.14 -16.00 -0.17
CA PHE A 203 -8.02 -15.82 0.73
C PHE A 203 -7.90 -14.35 1.09
N ASN A 204 -8.91 -13.84 1.80
CA ASN A 204 -8.89 -12.53 2.43
C ASN A 204 -9.21 -12.72 3.92
N PRO A 205 -8.22 -12.62 4.81
CA PRO A 205 -8.43 -12.86 6.23
C PRO A 205 -9.27 -11.76 6.90
N LEU A 206 -9.35 -10.57 6.30
CA LEU A 206 -10.24 -9.51 6.75
C LEU A 206 -11.47 -9.41 5.85
N ILE A 207 -12.66 -9.38 6.45
CA ILE A 207 -13.90 -9.24 5.69
C ILE A 207 -14.14 -7.75 5.43
N ARG A 208 -14.12 -7.36 4.15
CA ARG A 208 -14.46 -6.01 3.66
C ARG A 208 -13.52 -4.87 4.11
N GLU A 209 -12.35 -5.19 4.68
CA GLU A 209 -11.30 -4.20 4.93
C GLU A 209 -10.26 -4.23 3.81
N TYR A 210 -9.92 -3.06 3.27
CA TYR A 210 -8.97 -2.94 2.16
C TYR A 210 -7.91 -1.91 2.50
N LEU A 211 -6.68 -2.37 2.70
CA LEU A 211 -5.54 -1.52 3.07
C LEU A 211 -4.84 -0.88 1.86
N TRP A 212 -5.07 -1.43 0.66
CA TRP A 212 -4.57 -0.94 -0.63
C TRP A 212 -5.74 -0.74 -1.58
N GLY A 213 -5.74 0.38 -2.30
CA GLY A 213 -6.64 0.63 -3.41
C GLY A 213 -6.50 -0.41 -4.52
N ASN A 214 -7.62 -0.79 -5.11
CA ASN A 214 -7.73 -1.74 -6.21
C ASN A 214 -8.13 -1.10 -7.55
N VAL A 215 -8.21 0.23 -7.58
CA VAL A 215 -8.42 1.05 -8.77
C VAL A 215 -7.41 2.21 -8.78
N PRO A 216 -7.00 2.72 -9.95
CA PRO A 216 -6.06 3.82 -10.03
C PRO A 216 -6.64 5.07 -9.37
N ALA A 217 -5.82 5.74 -8.58
CA ALA A 217 -6.22 6.95 -7.90
C ALA A 217 -6.59 8.08 -8.87
N ILE A 218 -7.48 8.96 -8.41
CA ILE A 218 -8.02 10.09 -9.17
C ILE A 218 -7.83 11.41 -8.42
N ASP A 219 -7.61 12.49 -9.18
CA ASP A 219 -7.73 13.86 -8.66
C ASP A 219 -9.22 14.24 -8.64
N ILE A 220 -9.83 14.28 -7.46
CA ILE A 220 -11.26 14.58 -7.31
C ILE A 220 -11.56 16.09 -7.41
N VAL A 221 -10.53 16.94 -7.34
CA VAL A 221 -10.67 18.40 -7.44
C VAL A 221 -10.80 18.80 -8.89
N ASN A 222 -9.80 18.40 -9.69
CA ASN A 222 -9.65 18.73 -11.12
C ASN A 222 -10.03 20.19 -11.41
N LEU A 223 -9.36 21.11 -10.71
CA LEU A 223 -9.72 22.53 -10.65
C LEU A 223 -9.74 23.18 -12.05
N THR A 224 -8.82 22.75 -12.92
CA THR A 224 -8.67 23.21 -14.31
C THR A 224 -9.91 22.97 -15.16
N LEU A 225 -10.62 21.87 -14.95
CA LEU A 225 -11.84 21.52 -15.71
C LEU A 225 -13.13 21.92 -14.99
N ASN A 226 -13.03 22.56 -13.82
CA ASN A 226 -14.19 22.97 -13.02
C ASN A 226 -14.17 24.46 -12.71
N GLU A 227 -13.60 24.89 -11.59
CA GLU A 227 -13.66 26.28 -11.15
C GLU A 227 -12.82 27.24 -12.02
N LEU A 228 -11.83 26.71 -12.77
CA LEU A 228 -10.97 27.47 -13.68
C LEU A 228 -11.34 27.35 -15.17
N VAL A 229 -12.56 26.87 -15.49
CA VAL A 229 -13.06 26.91 -16.87
C VAL A 229 -13.16 28.35 -17.40
N ASP A 230 -13.22 28.48 -18.73
CA ASP A 230 -13.36 29.75 -19.45
C ASP A 230 -12.19 30.73 -19.26
N GLY A 231 -10.98 30.20 -19.04
CA GLY A 231 -9.74 31.00 -18.98
C GLY A 231 -9.53 31.74 -17.66
N LYS A 232 -10.32 31.44 -16.62
CA LYS A 232 -10.13 31.96 -15.26
C LYS A 232 -8.76 31.55 -14.73
N SER A 233 -8.01 32.50 -14.21
CA SER A 233 -6.71 32.22 -13.61
C SER A 233 -6.90 31.68 -12.20
N CYS A 234 -5.99 30.82 -11.75
CA CYS A 234 -5.94 30.38 -10.36
C CYS A 234 -5.80 31.56 -9.38
N SER A 235 -5.28 32.71 -9.83
CA SER A 235 -5.25 33.95 -9.02
C SER A 235 -6.62 34.48 -8.65
N ASP A 236 -7.64 34.16 -9.45
CA ASP A 236 -9.00 34.69 -9.32
C ASP A 236 -9.86 33.84 -8.39
N TYR A 237 -9.42 32.61 -8.11
CA TYR A 237 -10.07 31.72 -7.16
C TYR A 237 -9.72 32.13 -5.71
N LYS A 238 -10.72 32.58 -4.96
CA LYS A 238 -10.58 33.12 -3.59
C LYS A 238 -11.28 32.30 -2.51
N GLU A 239 -11.98 31.25 -2.89
CA GLU A 239 -12.74 30.43 -1.96
C GLU A 239 -11.90 29.26 -1.42
N PRO A 240 -12.17 28.75 -0.22
CA PRO A 240 -11.60 27.49 0.22
C PRO A 240 -12.13 26.32 -0.63
N ILE A 241 -11.44 25.17 -0.60
CA ILE A 241 -11.94 23.92 -1.19
C ILE A 241 -12.23 22.93 -0.07
N ASN A 242 -13.45 22.42 -0.02
CA ASN A 242 -13.91 21.45 0.97
C ASN A 242 -14.10 20.08 0.32
N LEU A 243 -13.32 19.09 0.75
CA LEU A 243 -13.30 17.73 0.21
C LEU A 243 -13.78 16.72 1.25
N LEU A 244 -14.58 15.75 0.82
CA LEU A 244 -14.99 14.60 1.63
C LEU A 244 -14.65 13.30 0.90
N PHE A 245 -13.75 12.52 1.49
CA PHE A 245 -13.47 11.13 1.14
C PHE A 245 -14.23 10.24 2.11
N ALA A 246 -15.47 9.88 1.78
CA ALA A 246 -16.43 9.34 2.75
C ALA A 246 -16.22 7.85 3.08
N ALA A 247 -15.58 7.11 2.18
CA ALA A 247 -15.28 5.68 2.30
C ALA A 247 -13.89 5.41 1.70
N SER A 248 -12.88 5.99 2.33
CA SER A 248 -11.50 6.05 1.83
C SER A 248 -10.66 4.93 2.43
N GLY A 249 -10.53 3.82 1.69
CA GLY A 249 -9.69 2.69 2.08
C GLY A 249 -8.20 3.02 2.22
N ASP A 250 -7.72 4.02 1.49
CA ASP A 250 -6.35 4.54 1.61
C ASP A 250 -6.27 6.04 1.21
N LEU A 251 -5.04 6.58 1.10
CA LEU A 251 -4.79 8.01 0.81
C LEU A 251 -4.43 8.31 -0.65
N ASN A 252 -4.52 7.36 -1.59
CA ASN A 252 -4.00 7.61 -2.95
C ASN A 252 -4.75 8.78 -3.64
N ASP A 253 -6.09 8.80 -3.54
CA ASP A 253 -6.91 9.88 -4.11
C ASP A 253 -6.66 11.23 -3.40
N VAL A 254 -6.44 11.20 -2.08
CA VAL A 254 -6.13 12.40 -1.29
C VAL A 254 -4.82 13.03 -1.77
N ILE A 255 -3.78 12.20 -1.92
CA ILE A 255 -2.46 12.63 -2.37
C ILE A 255 -2.54 13.19 -3.80
N LEU A 256 -3.18 12.47 -4.72
CA LEU A 256 -3.32 12.94 -6.10
C LEU A 256 -4.13 14.23 -6.19
N SER A 257 -5.20 14.37 -5.41
CA SER A 257 -6.04 15.57 -5.41
C SER A 257 -5.27 16.80 -4.92
N VAL A 258 -4.51 16.67 -3.83
CA VAL A 258 -3.68 17.79 -3.32
C VAL A 258 -2.51 18.10 -4.25
N ASN A 259 -1.92 17.07 -4.87
CA ASN A 259 -0.87 17.22 -5.87
C ASN A 259 -1.38 17.80 -7.19
N GLY A 260 -2.65 17.57 -7.55
CA GLY A 260 -3.28 18.03 -8.79
C GLY A 260 -3.59 19.53 -8.81
N LEU A 261 -3.67 20.15 -7.63
CA LEU A 261 -3.90 21.59 -7.50
C LEU A 261 -2.81 22.42 -8.19
N PRO A 262 -3.17 23.55 -8.84
CA PRO A 262 -2.20 24.43 -9.49
C PRO A 262 -1.06 24.90 -8.57
N LEU A 263 0.12 25.14 -9.13
CA LEU A 263 1.32 25.53 -8.37
C LEU A 263 1.15 26.86 -7.62
N ASN A 264 0.38 27.79 -8.19
CA ASN A 264 0.04 29.10 -7.63
C ASN A 264 -1.23 29.11 -6.77
N PHE A 265 -1.88 27.96 -6.56
CA PHE A 265 -3.00 27.83 -5.63
C PHE A 265 -2.53 28.17 -4.21
N ASN A 266 -3.33 28.97 -3.50
CA ASN A 266 -2.99 29.48 -2.16
C ASN A 266 -4.20 29.61 -1.23
N GLN A 267 -5.36 29.07 -1.61
CA GLN A 267 -6.55 29.08 -0.76
C GLN A 267 -6.53 27.92 0.25
N PRO A 268 -7.26 28.02 1.38
CA PRO A 268 -7.37 26.94 2.34
C PRO A 268 -8.04 25.69 1.76
N ILE A 269 -7.61 24.52 2.23
CA ILE A 269 -8.20 23.23 1.85
C ILE A 269 -8.65 22.51 3.11
N ASN A 270 -9.92 22.15 3.19
CA ASN A 270 -10.48 21.36 4.28
C ASN A 270 -10.79 19.96 3.75
N ILE A 271 -10.19 18.93 4.34
CA ILE A 271 -10.26 17.56 3.86
C ILE A 271 -10.81 16.68 4.98
N CYS A 272 -12.02 16.16 4.79
CA CYS A 272 -12.58 15.12 5.64
C CYS A 272 -12.26 13.74 5.04
N ILE A 273 -11.70 12.85 5.84
CA ILE A 273 -11.40 11.46 5.46
C ILE A 273 -12.13 10.53 6.43
N ASN A 274 -12.85 9.55 5.90
CA ASN A 274 -13.58 8.58 6.71
C ASN A 274 -13.44 7.17 6.15
N ASP A 275 -13.33 6.21 7.07
CA ASP A 275 -13.59 4.81 6.85
C ASP A 275 -14.19 4.22 8.14
N TYR A 276 -14.88 3.09 8.08
CA TYR A 276 -15.43 2.48 9.30
C TYR A 276 -14.41 1.56 10.00
N ALA A 277 -13.39 1.09 9.29
CA ALA A 277 -12.43 0.12 9.80
C ALA A 277 -11.30 0.83 10.55
N GLU A 278 -11.14 0.51 11.84
CA GLU A 278 -10.16 1.13 12.74
C GLU A 278 -8.73 1.05 12.17
N ARG A 279 -8.38 -0.10 11.58
CA ARG A 279 -7.07 -0.36 10.95
C ARG A 279 -6.80 0.55 9.74
N VAL A 280 -7.80 0.80 8.92
CA VAL A 280 -7.68 1.68 7.75
C VAL A 280 -7.45 3.11 8.22
N VAL A 281 -8.32 3.57 9.12
CA VAL A 281 -8.31 4.94 9.61
C VAL A 281 -7.02 5.27 10.33
N ILE A 282 -6.54 4.35 11.20
CA ILE A 282 -5.28 4.57 11.91
C ILE A 282 -4.10 4.62 10.93
N ARG A 283 -4.02 3.75 9.92
CA ARG A 283 -2.94 3.79 8.93
C ARG A 283 -2.93 5.10 8.15
N ASN A 284 -4.10 5.58 7.75
CA ASN A 284 -4.24 6.87 7.07
C ASN A 284 -3.75 8.02 7.98
N PHE A 285 -4.12 8.01 9.26
CA PHE A 285 -3.61 8.97 10.24
C PHE A 285 -2.08 8.91 10.37
N LEU A 286 -1.52 7.70 10.55
CA LEU A 286 -0.08 7.48 10.72
C LEU A 286 0.72 8.02 9.54
N ILE A 287 0.29 7.73 8.31
CA ILE A 287 0.95 8.20 7.09
C ILE A 287 0.96 9.74 7.04
N LEU A 288 -0.19 10.38 7.26
CA LEU A 288 -0.28 11.84 7.27
C LEU A 288 0.59 12.46 8.37
N TYR A 289 0.52 11.90 9.58
CA TYR A 289 1.28 12.38 10.73
C TYR A 289 2.79 12.27 10.50
N LEU A 290 3.28 11.13 10.00
CA LEU A 290 4.70 10.92 9.75
C LEU A 290 5.24 11.84 8.65
N LEU A 291 4.48 12.04 7.57
CA LEU A 291 4.85 12.99 6.52
C LEU A 291 4.87 14.43 7.04
N ALA A 292 3.91 14.82 7.87
CA ALA A 292 3.86 16.13 8.51
C ALA A 292 5.04 16.35 9.47
N LYS A 293 5.33 15.36 10.31
CA LYS A 293 6.34 15.45 11.38
C LYS A 293 7.78 15.37 10.87
N LEU A 294 8.05 14.47 9.91
CA LEU A 294 9.40 14.17 9.44
C LEU A 294 9.71 14.74 8.05
N GLY A 295 8.70 15.25 7.33
CA GLY A 295 8.86 15.79 5.99
C GLY A 295 9.46 14.74 5.03
N LYS A 296 10.41 15.15 4.21
CA LYS A 296 11.03 14.29 3.17
C LYS A 296 11.82 13.11 3.74
N ASP A 297 12.18 13.14 5.02
CA ASP A 297 12.87 12.02 5.67
C ASP A 297 11.91 10.83 5.90
N ALA A 298 10.59 11.05 5.96
CA ALA A 298 9.59 10.00 6.16
C ALA A 298 9.24 9.18 4.89
N ILE A 299 9.69 9.58 3.70
CA ILE A 299 9.18 9.05 2.43
C ILE A 299 9.38 7.53 2.33
N ASP A 300 10.61 7.06 2.48
CA ASP A 300 10.94 5.62 2.41
C ASP A 300 10.19 4.84 3.50
N LEU A 301 10.12 5.38 4.72
CA LEU A 301 9.39 4.78 5.84
C LEU A 301 7.91 4.59 5.49
N VAL A 302 7.25 5.64 5.01
CA VAL A 302 5.82 5.63 4.68
C VAL A 302 5.51 4.67 3.54
N ILE A 303 6.37 4.59 2.51
CA ILE A 303 6.24 3.59 1.45
C ILE A 303 6.22 2.17 2.03
N HIS A 304 7.11 1.89 2.99
CA HIS A 304 7.17 0.56 3.59
C HIS A 304 6.02 0.27 4.55
N ILE A 305 5.57 1.25 5.35
CA ILE A 305 4.34 1.13 6.17
C ILE A 305 3.15 0.79 5.27
N TRP A 306 3.08 1.43 4.09
CA TRP A 306 1.96 1.28 3.19
C TRP A 306 1.99 -0.07 2.46
N TYR A 307 3.09 -0.40 1.78
CA TYR A 307 3.11 -1.46 0.76
C TYR A 307 4.11 -2.59 1.01
N SER A 308 4.88 -2.56 2.09
CA SER A 308 5.91 -3.58 2.36
C SER A 308 5.57 -4.48 3.54
N SER A 309 5.98 -5.75 3.46
CA SER A 309 5.85 -6.75 4.52
C SER A 309 6.75 -6.48 5.73
N ALA A 310 7.84 -5.74 5.53
CA ALA A 310 8.81 -5.39 6.56
C ALA A 310 9.30 -3.94 6.42
N LEU A 311 9.64 -3.36 7.55
CA LEU A 311 10.37 -2.11 7.71
C LEU A 311 11.84 -2.43 7.98
N THR A 312 12.70 -1.42 7.81
CA THR A 312 14.03 -1.50 8.44
C THR A 312 13.93 -1.37 9.96
N ASP A 313 14.90 -1.88 10.68
CA ASP A 313 14.90 -1.72 12.15
C ASP A 313 14.90 -0.26 12.59
N LYS A 314 15.64 0.60 11.89
CA LYS A 314 15.65 2.05 12.17
C LYS A 314 14.28 2.68 11.94
N GLN A 315 13.58 2.25 10.87
CA GLN A 315 12.23 2.68 10.56
C GLN A 315 11.22 2.23 11.63
N SER A 316 11.29 0.94 12.02
CA SER A 316 10.43 0.35 13.06
C SER A 316 10.59 1.05 14.40
N LEU A 317 11.84 1.26 14.86
CA LEU A 317 12.15 1.98 16.09
C LEU A 317 11.67 3.43 16.04
N LYS A 318 11.82 4.11 14.89
CA LYS A 318 11.33 5.49 14.74
C LYS A 318 9.81 5.60 14.82
N CYS A 319 9.09 4.61 14.28
CA CYS A 319 7.64 4.52 14.43
C CYS A 319 7.26 4.34 15.90
N ILE A 320 7.91 3.41 16.62
CA ILE A 320 7.63 3.20 18.05
C ILE A 320 7.82 4.51 18.80
N GLU A 321 9.00 5.14 18.69
CA GLU A 321 9.28 6.43 19.35
C GLU A 321 8.15 7.44 19.16
N ILE A 322 7.81 7.75 17.91
CA ILE A 322 6.87 8.82 17.59
C ILE A 322 5.46 8.48 18.08
N LEU A 323 5.02 7.25 17.82
CA LEU A 323 3.64 6.86 18.01
C LEU A 323 3.33 6.55 19.48
N SER A 324 4.33 6.13 20.26
CA SER A 324 4.20 6.02 21.72
C SER A 324 3.92 7.36 22.37
N THR A 325 4.60 8.44 21.93
CA THR A 325 4.30 9.79 22.43
C THR A 325 2.88 10.22 22.09
N ILE A 326 2.34 9.80 20.94
CA ILE A 326 0.94 10.06 20.59
C ILE A 326 0.00 9.33 21.55
N LEU A 327 0.31 8.12 22.01
CA LEU A 327 -0.60 7.30 22.82
C LEU A 327 -0.69 7.68 24.31
N GLN A 328 0.28 8.41 24.87
CA GLN A 328 0.41 8.65 26.32
C GLN A 328 -0.86 9.14 27.03
N ASP A 329 -1.69 9.94 26.37
CA ASP A 329 -2.89 10.55 26.94
C ASP A 329 -4.20 10.04 26.29
N LYS A 330 -4.12 8.96 25.50
CA LYS A 330 -5.22 8.47 24.65
C LYS A 330 -5.80 7.12 25.08
N LEU A 331 -5.21 6.50 26.09
CA LEU A 331 -5.62 5.21 26.64
C LEU A 331 -6.29 5.32 28.02
N ASP A 332 -6.38 6.51 28.59
CA ASP A 332 -7.09 6.75 29.85
C ASP A 332 -8.62 6.73 29.64
N SER A 333 -9.36 6.31 30.68
CA SER A 333 -10.84 6.30 30.79
C SER A 333 -11.55 7.62 30.42
N LYS A 334 -10.82 8.71 30.25
CA LYS A 334 -11.28 10.04 29.82
C LYS A 334 -10.79 10.44 28.42
N VAL A 335 -10.64 9.48 27.50
CA VAL A 335 -10.26 9.75 26.09
C VAL A 335 -11.06 10.94 25.55
N LYS A 336 -10.34 11.93 25.02
CA LYS A 336 -10.99 13.10 24.40
C LYS A 336 -11.73 12.65 23.15
N LYS A 337 -12.88 13.25 22.90
CA LYS A 337 -13.63 13.02 21.66
C LYS A 337 -12.87 13.47 20.41
N GLU A 338 -11.92 14.40 20.58
CA GLU A 338 -11.15 14.99 19.51
C GLU A 338 -9.71 15.26 19.97
N TYR A 339 -8.75 15.01 19.07
CA TYR A 339 -7.36 15.42 19.23
C TYR A 339 -6.93 16.23 18.01
N ASN A 340 -6.20 17.32 18.24
CA ASN A 340 -5.66 18.17 17.18
C ASN A 340 -4.12 18.11 17.19
N PHE A 341 -3.53 17.95 16.01
CA PHE A 341 -2.09 17.96 15.79
C PHE A 341 -1.75 19.08 14.80
N GLU A 342 -1.04 20.10 15.28
CA GLU A 342 -0.75 21.32 14.53
C GLU A 342 0.70 21.33 14.02
N PHE A 343 0.87 21.69 12.74
CA PHE A 343 2.14 21.74 12.02
C PHE A 343 2.17 23.00 11.13
N ASP A 344 2.40 24.17 11.74
CA ASP A 344 2.39 25.47 11.06
C ASP A 344 1.07 25.71 10.29
N LYS A 345 1.04 25.50 8.96
CA LYS A 345 -0.15 25.66 8.11
C LYS A 345 -1.02 24.41 7.98
N LEU A 346 -0.58 23.30 8.56
CA LEU A 346 -1.24 22.01 8.48
C LEU A 346 -1.85 21.66 9.84
N ASN A 347 -3.12 21.31 9.86
CA ASN A 347 -3.81 20.76 11.03
C ASN A 347 -4.32 19.35 10.72
N ILE A 348 -4.11 18.41 11.63
CA ILE A 348 -4.69 17.07 11.57
C ILE A 348 -5.56 16.88 12.81
N ARG A 349 -6.87 16.79 12.61
CA ARG A 349 -7.84 16.53 13.67
C ARG A 349 -8.37 15.11 13.55
N THR A 350 -8.40 14.39 14.66
CA THR A 350 -8.93 13.03 14.73
C THR A 350 -10.17 13.01 15.61
N HIS A 351 -11.25 12.43 15.09
CA HIS A 351 -12.53 12.25 15.78
C HIS A 351 -12.75 10.79 16.18
N PHE A 352 -11.65 10.13 16.54
CA PHE A 352 -11.61 8.68 16.72
C PHE A 352 -12.26 8.24 18.02
N ASN A 353 -12.96 7.10 17.94
CA ASN A 353 -13.40 6.35 19.08
C ASN A 353 -12.21 5.66 19.80
N SER A 354 -12.44 5.19 21.03
CA SER A 354 -11.38 4.55 21.82
C SER A 354 -10.85 3.26 21.17
N LYS A 355 -11.66 2.51 20.44
CA LYS A 355 -11.24 1.27 19.77
C LYS A 355 -10.23 1.56 18.66
N THR A 356 -10.35 2.68 17.96
CA THR A 356 -9.38 3.09 16.94
C THR A 356 -8.01 3.40 17.55
N TRP A 357 -7.97 4.05 18.71
CA TRP A 357 -6.71 4.23 19.45
C TRP A 357 -6.16 2.91 20.03
N MET A 358 -7.04 2.03 20.51
CA MET A 358 -6.64 0.67 20.93
C MET A 358 -6.05 -0.12 19.76
N CYS A 359 -6.58 0.04 18.54
CA CYS A 359 -6.01 -0.59 17.34
C CYS A 359 -4.57 -0.14 17.10
N LEU A 360 -4.23 1.14 17.31
CA LEU A 360 -2.85 1.61 17.26
C LEU A 360 -1.98 0.94 18.33
N THR A 361 -2.49 0.85 19.57
CA THR A 361 -1.80 0.17 20.67
C THR A 361 -1.52 -1.29 20.35
N GLU A 362 -2.49 -2.01 19.79
CA GLU A 362 -2.36 -3.41 19.38
C GLU A 362 -1.32 -3.57 18.26
N MET A 363 -1.35 -2.70 17.24
CA MET A 363 -0.33 -2.67 16.20
C MET A 363 1.06 -2.46 16.79
N LEU A 364 1.25 -1.44 17.64
CA LEU A 364 2.55 -1.15 18.23
C LEU A 364 3.01 -2.24 19.19
N SER A 365 2.10 -2.96 19.85
CA SER A 365 2.44 -4.05 20.75
C SER A 365 2.74 -5.38 20.04
N ASN A 366 2.43 -5.49 18.74
CA ASN A 366 2.69 -6.70 17.96
C ASN A 366 4.20 -6.98 17.86
N ASN A 367 4.62 -8.09 18.47
CA ASN A 367 6.00 -8.57 18.54
C ASN A 367 6.22 -9.85 17.73
N THR A 368 5.40 -10.10 16.72
CA THR A 368 5.56 -11.24 15.80
C THR A 368 6.98 -11.20 15.20
N ASP A 369 7.71 -12.31 15.33
CA ASP A 369 9.07 -12.43 14.79
C ASP A 369 9.05 -12.52 13.25
N LEU A 370 10.22 -12.31 12.64
CA LEU A 370 10.35 -12.24 11.19
C LEU A 370 9.96 -13.55 10.49
N GLN A 371 10.32 -14.71 11.06
CA GLN A 371 10.03 -15.99 10.41
C GLN A 371 8.53 -16.29 10.46
N THR A 372 7.90 -16.11 11.62
CA THR A 372 6.45 -16.26 11.77
C THR A 372 5.69 -15.31 10.84
N ALA A 373 6.14 -14.06 10.72
CA ALA A 373 5.56 -13.08 9.80
C ALA A 373 5.66 -13.52 8.32
N VAL A 374 6.82 -14.07 7.91
CA VAL A 374 7.03 -14.62 6.57
C VAL A 374 6.10 -15.80 6.32
N ASP A 375 5.95 -16.71 7.29
CA ASP A 375 5.09 -17.89 7.17
C ASP A 375 3.61 -17.50 7.07
N MET A 376 3.14 -16.59 7.93
CA MET A 376 1.78 -16.03 7.88
C MET A 376 1.47 -15.42 6.51
N ARG A 377 2.42 -14.67 5.95
CA ARG A 377 2.28 -14.08 4.63
C ARG A 377 2.25 -15.13 3.52
N ASN A 378 3.17 -16.08 3.54
CA ASN A 378 3.28 -17.12 2.52
C ASN A 378 2.06 -18.05 2.51
N ASN A 379 1.45 -18.30 3.67
CA ASN A 379 0.20 -19.04 3.78
C ASN A 379 -0.97 -18.42 3.00
N ILE A 380 -0.92 -17.10 2.75
CA ILE A 380 -1.90 -16.38 1.94
C ILE A 380 -1.37 -16.17 0.52
N MET A 381 -0.23 -15.49 0.38
CA MET A 381 0.31 -15.02 -0.91
C MET A 381 0.81 -16.18 -1.79
N LEU A 382 1.35 -17.23 -1.18
CA LEU A 382 1.92 -18.39 -1.88
C LEU A 382 1.11 -19.67 -1.62
N ASN A 383 -0.13 -19.56 -1.17
CA ASN A 383 -0.98 -20.71 -0.88
C ASN A 383 -1.01 -21.69 -2.09
N PRO A 384 -0.76 -22.99 -1.89
CA PRO A 384 -0.76 -23.97 -2.98
C PRO A 384 -2.09 -24.02 -3.76
N ALA A 385 -3.22 -23.81 -3.08
CA ALA A 385 -4.54 -23.76 -3.74
C ALA A 385 -4.70 -22.59 -4.73
N ARG A 386 -3.78 -21.61 -4.67
CA ARG A 386 -3.80 -20.38 -5.48
C ARG A 386 -2.68 -20.33 -6.52
N GLU A 387 -1.88 -21.37 -6.63
CA GLU A 387 -0.77 -21.47 -7.59
C GLU A 387 -1.22 -21.24 -9.04
N ASP A 388 -2.30 -21.88 -9.46
CA ASP A 388 -2.81 -21.73 -10.83
C ASP A 388 -3.23 -20.31 -11.17
N TYR A 389 -3.77 -19.58 -10.20
CA TYR A 389 -4.16 -18.19 -10.36
C TYR A 389 -2.93 -17.30 -10.52
N ARG A 390 -1.87 -17.54 -9.72
CA ARG A 390 -0.58 -16.84 -9.85
C ARG A 390 0.08 -17.16 -11.19
N HIS A 391 0.14 -18.44 -11.58
CA HIS A 391 0.75 -18.85 -12.84
C HIS A 391 -0.02 -18.33 -14.06
N ARG A 392 -1.36 -18.26 -13.98
CA ARG A 392 -2.20 -17.61 -15.00
C ARG A 392 -1.86 -16.12 -15.15
N TYR A 393 -1.58 -15.42 -14.06
CA TYR A 393 -1.11 -14.04 -14.11
C TYR A 393 0.29 -13.95 -14.75
N MET A 394 1.26 -14.73 -14.24
CA MET A 394 2.66 -14.74 -14.70
C MET A 394 2.83 -15.11 -16.17
N GLN A 395 1.95 -15.93 -16.73
CA GLN A 395 1.99 -16.33 -18.15
C GLN A 395 1.86 -15.15 -19.12
N ARG A 396 1.26 -14.04 -18.68
CA ARG A 396 1.07 -12.83 -19.50
C ARG A 396 2.26 -11.87 -19.46
N LEU A 397 3.16 -12.06 -18.50
CA LEU A 397 4.29 -11.17 -18.24
C LEU A 397 5.52 -11.52 -19.09
N THR A 398 6.39 -10.55 -19.31
CA THR A 398 7.75 -10.77 -19.83
C THR A 398 8.64 -11.46 -18.79
N PRO A 399 9.81 -12.02 -19.16
CA PRO A 399 10.70 -12.65 -18.20
C PRO A 399 11.12 -11.75 -17.03
N GLY A 400 11.49 -10.49 -17.28
CA GLY A 400 11.90 -9.61 -16.19
C GLY A 400 10.73 -9.18 -15.30
N GLU A 401 9.55 -8.98 -15.87
CA GLU A 401 8.33 -8.72 -15.10
C GLU A 401 7.97 -9.90 -14.20
N ARG A 402 8.07 -11.13 -14.70
CA ARG A 402 7.86 -12.34 -13.90
C ARG A 402 8.85 -12.42 -12.73
N ILE A 403 10.12 -12.14 -12.97
CA ILE A 403 11.15 -12.12 -11.92
C ILE A 403 10.79 -11.09 -10.83
N CYS A 404 10.41 -9.88 -11.21
CA CYS A 404 10.04 -8.83 -10.25
C CYS A 404 8.75 -9.16 -9.50
N PHE A 405 7.73 -9.65 -10.19
CA PHE A 405 6.47 -10.11 -9.60
C PHE A 405 6.70 -11.24 -8.61
N ASP A 406 7.42 -12.28 -9.02
CA ASP A 406 7.71 -13.43 -8.18
C ASP A 406 8.48 -13.04 -6.92
N ASN A 407 9.46 -12.14 -7.05
CA ASN A 407 10.20 -11.61 -5.91
C ASN A 407 9.32 -10.83 -4.94
N PHE A 408 8.43 -9.97 -5.43
CA PHE A 408 7.48 -9.27 -4.57
C PHE A 408 6.47 -10.25 -3.94
N ARG A 409 6.04 -11.29 -4.65
CA ARG A 409 5.13 -12.31 -4.10
C ARG A 409 5.78 -13.14 -3.01
N HIS A 410 7.09 -13.39 -3.05
CA HIS A 410 7.81 -14.10 -1.99
C HIS A 410 8.17 -13.21 -0.80
N HIS A 411 8.74 -12.02 -1.04
CA HIS A 411 9.30 -11.20 0.04
C HIS A 411 8.32 -10.13 0.51
N GLY A 412 7.57 -9.53 -0.41
CA GLY A 412 6.60 -8.47 -0.12
C GLY A 412 7.22 -7.13 0.20
N ILE A 413 8.50 -6.90 -0.11
CA ILE A 413 9.17 -5.62 0.11
C ILE A 413 9.11 -4.81 -1.20
N LEU A 414 8.52 -3.62 -1.15
CA LEU A 414 8.43 -2.73 -2.32
C LEU A 414 9.74 -1.96 -2.49
N LEU A 415 10.64 -2.49 -3.30
CA LEU A 415 11.94 -1.89 -3.66
C LEU A 415 12.30 -2.21 -5.11
N PRO A 416 13.23 -1.44 -5.72
CA PRO A 416 13.86 -1.87 -6.95
C PRO A 416 14.55 -3.22 -6.79
N TYR A 417 14.42 -4.11 -7.77
CA TYR A 417 14.80 -5.52 -7.62
C TYR A 417 16.25 -5.77 -7.16
N GLY A 418 17.19 -4.91 -7.56
CA GLY A 418 18.60 -5.01 -7.18
C GLY A 418 19.00 -4.19 -5.95
N ALA A 419 18.05 -3.56 -5.26
CA ALA A 419 18.32 -2.74 -4.08
C ALA A 419 18.67 -3.62 -2.87
N MET A 420 19.32 -3.01 -1.89
CA MET A 420 19.56 -3.65 -0.60
C MET A 420 18.23 -3.82 0.14
N ASP A 421 17.95 -5.02 0.62
CA ASP A 421 16.74 -5.38 1.37
C ASP A 421 17.04 -6.15 2.66
N VAL A 422 18.28 -6.60 2.86
CA VAL A 422 18.72 -7.38 4.04
C VAL A 422 18.43 -6.69 5.38
N HIS A 423 18.33 -5.36 5.38
CA HIS A 423 18.04 -4.56 6.55
C HIS A 423 16.54 -4.30 6.75
N HIS A 424 15.65 -4.83 5.90
CA HIS A 424 14.20 -4.86 6.05
C HIS A 424 13.76 -6.14 6.77
N ASN A 425 14.08 -6.19 8.05
CA ASN A 425 13.99 -7.36 8.91
C ASN A 425 13.05 -7.16 10.11
N SER A 426 12.37 -6.01 10.21
CA SER A 426 11.33 -5.74 11.20
C SER A 426 9.96 -5.93 10.55
N PRO A 427 9.16 -6.94 10.95
CA PRO A 427 7.81 -7.15 10.40
C PRO A 427 6.95 -5.88 10.44
N ASN A 428 6.22 -5.62 9.35
CA ASN A 428 5.34 -4.47 9.28
C ASN A 428 4.08 -4.72 10.12
N ARG A 429 4.14 -4.29 11.39
CA ARG A 429 3.04 -4.34 12.36
C ARG A 429 1.78 -3.54 11.98
N PHE A 430 1.85 -2.74 10.92
CA PHE A 430 0.72 -2.01 10.36
C PHE A 430 0.01 -2.79 9.24
N ILE A 431 0.53 -3.95 8.84
CA ILE A 431 -0.13 -4.91 7.94
C ILE A 431 -0.34 -6.23 8.67
N ILE A 432 0.64 -6.71 9.43
CA ILE A 432 0.51 -7.99 10.14
C ILE A 432 -0.28 -7.77 11.42
N ASP A 433 -1.36 -8.54 11.55
CA ASP A 433 -2.20 -8.59 12.72
C ASP A 433 -1.85 -9.80 13.60
N ARG A 434 -1.94 -9.64 14.92
CA ARG A 434 -1.62 -10.71 15.87
C ARG A 434 -2.59 -11.88 15.80
N MET A 435 -3.87 -11.61 15.51
CA MET A 435 -4.94 -12.61 15.48
C MET A 435 -5.18 -13.14 14.06
N PHE A 436 -5.19 -12.25 13.06
CA PHE A 436 -5.51 -12.59 11.68
C PHE A 436 -4.28 -12.85 10.79
N GLY A 437 -3.07 -12.60 11.29
CA GLY A 437 -1.83 -12.76 10.54
C GLY A 437 -1.69 -11.73 9.43
N TRP A 438 -1.31 -12.16 8.22
CA TRP A 438 -1.18 -11.27 7.06
C TRP A 438 -2.55 -10.75 6.60
N THR A 439 -2.80 -9.45 6.66
CA THR A 439 -4.15 -8.89 6.46
C THR A 439 -4.56 -8.58 5.01
N MET A 440 -3.71 -8.86 4.02
CA MET A 440 -4.04 -8.60 2.61
C MET A 440 -4.56 -9.84 1.91
N ALA A 441 -5.45 -9.66 0.93
CA ALA A 441 -5.88 -10.75 0.06
C ALA A 441 -4.73 -11.24 -0.84
N ASP A 442 -4.77 -12.52 -1.22
CA ASP A 442 -3.75 -13.15 -2.10
C ASP A 442 -3.58 -12.43 -3.46
N SER A 443 -4.64 -11.82 -3.96
CA SER A 443 -4.69 -11.05 -5.21
C SER A 443 -4.24 -9.60 -5.07
N SER A 444 -4.01 -9.10 -3.85
CA SER A 444 -3.63 -7.71 -3.62
C SER A 444 -2.29 -7.40 -4.31
N ASP A 445 -2.22 -6.25 -4.97
CA ASP A 445 -1.00 -5.76 -5.63
C ASP A 445 -0.94 -4.25 -5.53
N PRO A 446 0.16 -3.66 -5.01
CA PRO A 446 0.29 -2.22 -4.85
C PRO A 446 0.22 -1.46 -6.19
N LEU A 447 0.51 -2.11 -7.32
CA LEU A 447 0.36 -1.50 -8.65
C LEU A 447 -1.11 -1.16 -8.97
N SER A 448 -2.07 -1.83 -8.34
CA SER A 448 -3.51 -1.65 -8.62
C SER A 448 -4.05 -0.29 -8.16
N GLY A 449 -3.39 0.35 -7.19
CA GLY A 449 -3.81 1.67 -6.67
C GLY A 449 -3.37 2.85 -7.54
N TRP A 450 -2.56 2.61 -8.57
CA TRP A 450 -1.85 3.65 -9.31
C TRP A 450 -1.94 3.45 -10.82
N ASP A 451 -1.89 4.56 -11.56
CA ASP A 451 -1.88 4.51 -13.02
C ASP A 451 -0.57 3.90 -13.52
N ILE A 452 -0.67 2.66 -14.01
CA ILE A 452 0.47 1.89 -14.53
C ILE A 452 1.19 2.59 -15.69
N LEU A 453 0.49 3.41 -16.48
CA LEU A 453 1.11 4.16 -17.56
C LEU A 453 2.08 5.21 -16.99
N ASN A 454 1.66 5.95 -15.96
CA ASN A 454 2.51 6.92 -15.27
C ASN A 454 3.68 6.24 -14.55
N VAL A 455 3.42 5.15 -13.82
CA VAL A 455 4.46 4.35 -13.17
C VAL A 455 5.49 3.86 -14.19
N SER A 456 5.06 3.45 -15.39
CA SER A 456 5.96 2.92 -16.41
C SER A 456 6.98 3.93 -16.96
N GLN A 457 6.70 5.24 -16.82
CA GLN A 457 7.53 6.35 -17.30
C GLN A 457 8.65 6.74 -16.35
N VAL A 458 8.61 6.27 -15.10
CA VAL A 458 9.59 6.61 -14.06
C VAL A 458 10.98 6.11 -14.42
N LYS A 459 11.98 7.00 -14.27
CA LYS A 459 13.38 6.78 -14.67
C LYS A 459 14.34 7.14 -13.52
N TYR A 460 14.63 6.19 -12.63
CA TYR A 460 15.63 6.33 -11.56
C TYR A 460 16.67 5.21 -11.59
N GLY A 461 17.09 4.81 -12.79
CA GLY A 461 17.98 3.66 -13.00
C GLY A 461 17.30 2.30 -12.86
N THR A 462 15.97 2.28 -12.73
CA THR A 462 15.15 1.07 -12.75
C THR A 462 15.19 0.40 -14.12
N ALA A 463 15.15 -0.93 -14.11
CA ALA A 463 14.99 -1.68 -15.35
C ALA A 463 13.63 -1.39 -16.00
N LYS A 464 13.53 -1.59 -17.32
CA LYS A 464 12.28 -1.35 -18.07
C LYS A 464 11.11 -2.16 -17.51
N GLU A 465 11.39 -3.39 -17.11
CA GLU A 465 10.45 -4.42 -16.66
C GLU A 465 10.27 -4.43 -15.11
N ASP A 466 11.04 -3.62 -14.37
CA ASP A 466 10.95 -3.52 -12.91
C ASP A 466 9.86 -2.55 -12.48
N PHE A 467 8.58 -2.95 -12.60
CA PHE A 467 7.45 -2.10 -12.24
C PHE A 467 7.30 -1.85 -10.74
N TYR A 468 7.77 -2.76 -9.87
CA TYR A 468 7.78 -2.54 -8.42
C TYR A 468 8.82 -1.51 -8.02
N GLY A 469 10.03 -1.57 -8.61
CA GLY A 469 11.03 -0.52 -8.45
C GLY A 469 10.58 0.83 -8.99
N LYS A 470 9.90 0.83 -10.15
CA LYS A 470 9.30 2.06 -10.70
C LYS A 470 8.20 2.61 -9.80
N LEU A 471 7.35 1.75 -9.24
CA LEU A 471 6.32 2.16 -8.30
C LEU A 471 6.94 2.79 -7.04
N PHE A 472 8.00 2.20 -6.49
CA PHE A 472 8.73 2.78 -5.36
C PHE A 472 9.14 4.24 -5.65
N PHE A 473 9.79 4.49 -6.80
CA PHE A 473 10.21 5.84 -7.15
C PHE A 473 9.05 6.77 -7.56
N TYR A 474 8.01 6.23 -8.20
CA TYR A 474 6.78 6.99 -8.48
C TYR A 474 6.16 7.52 -7.18
N LEU A 475 6.04 6.65 -6.16
CA LEU A 475 5.54 7.03 -4.84
C LEU A 475 6.44 8.08 -4.19
N ARG A 476 7.77 7.94 -4.31
CA ARG A 476 8.69 8.99 -3.84
C ARG A 476 8.37 10.35 -4.48
N GLU A 477 8.20 10.41 -5.80
CA GLU A 477 7.83 11.66 -6.48
C GLU A 477 6.49 12.23 -5.98
N GLN A 478 5.48 11.37 -5.80
CA GLN A 478 4.18 11.78 -5.28
C GLN A 478 4.27 12.32 -3.85
N PHE A 479 5.03 11.67 -2.97
CA PHE A 479 5.22 12.11 -1.59
C PHE A 479 6.09 13.37 -1.50
N GLU A 480 7.15 13.50 -2.30
CA GLU A 480 7.95 14.73 -2.34
C GLU A 480 7.08 15.93 -2.72
N LYS A 481 6.26 15.78 -3.77
CA LYS A 481 5.28 16.79 -4.19
C LYS A 481 4.28 17.07 -3.08
N PHE A 482 3.70 16.03 -2.48
CA PHE A 482 2.68 16.17 -1.45
C PHE A 482 3.20 16.89 -0.20
N ILE A 483 4.39 16.54 0.28
CA ILE A 483 5.07 17.22 1.39
C ILE A 483 5.28 18.70 1.07
N ASP A 484 5.73 19.02 -0.15
CA ASP A 484 5.90 20.42 -0.57
C ASP A 484 4.55 21.18 -0.55
N ARG A 485 3.43 20.50 -0.87
CA ARG A 485 2.07 21.08 -0.73
C ARG A 485 1.69 21.26 0.74
N LEU A 486 1.91 20.26 1.59
CA LEU A 486 1.61 20.29 3.03
C LEU A 486 2.31 21.47 3.73
N GLN A 487 3.53 21.80 3.32
CA GLN A 487 4.29 22.92 3.89
C GLN A 487 3.86 24.29 3.35
N LYS A 488 3.39 24.34 2.09
CA LYS A 488 3.07 25.61 1.43
C LYS A 488 1.65 26.08 1.71
N LEU A 489 0.69 25.16 1.67
CA LEU A 489 -0.74 25.44 1.71
C LEU A 489 -1.29 25.40 3.14
N THR A 490 -2.38 26.11 3.37
CA THR A 490 -3.19 25.93 4.58
C THR A 490 -4.12 24.75 4.39
N ILE A 491 -3.88 23.66 5.12
CA ILE A 491 -4.63 22.41 4.98
C ILE A 491 -5.14 21.95 6.35
N ASN A 492 -6.43 21.64 6.42
CA ASN A 492 -7.05 21.08 7.60
C ASN A 492 -7.58 19.68 7.27
N PHE A 493 -7.03 18.65 7.89
CA PHE A 493 -7.55 17.30 7.84
C PHE A 493 -8.48 17.04 9.03
N ASP A 494 -9.63 16.44 8.77
CA ASP A 494 -10.54 15.89 9.77
C ASP A 494 -10.74 14.39 9.48
N LEU A 495 -10.22 13.52 10.34
CA LEU A 495 -10.29 12.07 10.19
C LEU A 495 -11.39 11.49 11.09
N TYR A 496 -12.25 10.68 10.51
CA TYR A 496 -13.36 9.99 11.18
C TYR A 496 -13.26 8.47 11.00
N ASP A 497 -13.83 7.74 11.95
CA ASP A 497 -13.88 6.28 12.01
C ASP A 497 -15.33 5.75 12.07
N ASP A 498 -16.21 6.28 11.22
CA ASP A 498 -17.64 5.98 11.24
C ASP A 498 -18.12 5.27 9.96
N ASP A 499 -19.30 4.68 10.07
CA ASP A 499 -20.07 4.27 8.91
C ASP A 499 -20.36 5.52 8.04
N ALA A 500 -19.96 5.44 6.77
CA ALA A 500 -20.12 6.50 5.79
C ALA A 500 -21.58 7.04 5.72
N LEU A 501 -22.59 6.18 5.93
CA LEU A 501 -24.00 6.57 5.89
C LEU A 501 -24.48 7.33 7.14
N LYS A 502 -23.70 7.32 8.23
CA LYS A 502 -23.96 8.02 9.49
C LYS A 502 -23.23 9.36 9.60
N LEU A 503 -22.27 9.63 8.71
CA LEU A 503 -21.50 10.87 8.69
C LEU A 503 -22.34 12.15 8.66
N GLY A 504 -23.52 12.12 8.04
CA GLY A 504 -24.39 13.30 7.93
C GLY A 504 -24.74 13.96 9.27
N GLU A 505 -24.83 13.17 10.35
CA GLU A 505 -25.11 13.70 11.69
C GLU A 505 -23.88 14.41 12.29
N LYS A 506 -22.69 13.82 12.13
CA LYS A 506 -21.42 14.37 12.62
C LYS A 506 -20.95 15.58 11.82
N LEU A 507 -21.24 15.61 10.52
CA LEU A 507 -20.85 16.66 9.58
C LEU A 507 -21.95 17.71 9.39
N LYS A 508 -22.95 17.74 10.27
CA LYS A 508 -24.07 18.68 10.16
C LYS A 508 -23.56 20.13 10.10
N GLY A 509 -23.97 20.85 9.06
CA GLY A 509 -23.55 22.23 8.81
C GLY A 509 -22.25 22.38 8.00
N LYS A 510 -21.49 21.29 7.78
CA LYS A 510 -20.40 21.28 6.79
C LYS A 510 -20.98 21.07 5.39
N GLN A 511 -20.35 21.73 4.41
CA GLN A 511 -20.66 21.57 2.99
C GLN A 511 -19.37 21.29 2.22
N PHE A 512 -19.45 20.44 1.20
CA PHE A 512 -18.31 19.95 0.45
C PHE A 512 -18.47 20.23 -1.03
N ASP A 513 -17.38 20.71 -1.65
CA ASP A 513 -17.28 20.96 -3.09
C ASP A 513 -17.06 19.66 -3.86
N ARG A 514 -16.45 18.66 -3.22
CA ARG A 514 -16.29 17.32 -3.79
C ARG A 514 -16.55 16.27 -2.72
N ILE A 515 -17.38 15.30 -3.03
CA ILE A 515 -17.61 14.12 -2.20
C ILE A 515 -17.26 12.89 -3.03
N HIS A 516 -16.26 12.11 -2.60
CA HIS A 516 -15.92 10.83 -3.20
C HIS A 516 -16.32 9.70 -2.25
N VAL A 517 -17.14 8.76 -2.76
CA VAL A 517 -17.67 7.64 -1.97
C VAL A 517 -17.20 6.27 -2.46
N THR A 518 -16.19 6.25 -3.34
CA THR A 518 -15.63 5.02 -3.94
C THR A 518 -16.76 4.09 -4.44
N ASN A 519 -16.71 2.80 -4.12
CA ASN A 519 -17.68 1.79 -4.55
C ASN A 519 -18.87 1.60 -3.61
N LEU A 520 -19.08 2.50 -2.63
CA LEU A 520 -20.19 2.45 -1.68
C LEU A 520 -21.56 2.36 -2.36
N SER A 521 -21.68 2.90 -3.58
CA SER A 521 -22.91 2.91 -4.39
C SER A 521 -23.27 1.57 -5.03
N ASP A 522 -22.36 0.59 -5.03
CA ASP A 522 -22.67 -0.76 -5.52
C ASP A 522 -23.67 -1.45 -4.57
N GLU A 523 -24.55 -2.29 -5.14
CA GLU A 523 -25.60 -3.00 -4.40
C GLU A 523 -25.09 -3.98 -3.33
N LEU A 524 -23.84 -4.44 -3.46
CA LEU A 524 -23.20 -5.29 -2.45
C LEU A 524 -22.83 -4.53 -1.16
N TYR A 525 -22.88 -3.19 -1.22
CA TYR A 525 -22.59 -2.26 -0.14
C TYR A 525 -23.85 -1.47 0.25
N ALA A 526 -23.85 -0.14 0.11
CA ALA A 526 -24.99 0.69 0.48
C ALA A 526 -26.04 0.83 -0.63
N GLY A 527 -25.61 0.68 -1.89
CA GLY A 527 -26.44 0.98 -3.05
C GLY A 527 -26.56 2.48 -3.33
N ILE A 528 -26.95 2.80 -4.57
CA ILE A 528 -26.99 4.19 -5.05
C ILE A 528 -28.04 5.03 -4.33
N LYS A 529 -29.19 4.47 -3.96
CA LYS A 529 -30.30 5.24 -3.37
C LYS A 529 -29.95 5.82 -1.98
N PRO A 530 -29.47 5.01 -1.01
CA PRO A 530 -29.00 5.55 0.27
C PRO A 530 -27.85 6.54 0.10
N THR A 531 -26.91 6.24 -0.80
CA THR A 531 -25.77 7.12 -1.09
C THR A 531 -26.22 8.52 -1.52
N LEU A 532 -27.03 8.65 -2.57
CA LEU A 532 -27.52 9.95 -3.03
C LEU A 532 -28.29 10.69 -1.94
N THR A 533 -29.14 9.98 -1.19
CA THR A 533 -29.97 10.57 -0.14
C THR A 533 -29.15 11.10 1.04
N LYS A 534 -28.09 10.39 1.45
CA LYS A 534 -27.27 10.73 2.62
C LYS A 534 -26.21 11.79 2.32
N PHE A 535 -25.64 11.80 1.13
CA PHE A 535 -24.55 12.72 0.78
C PHE A 535 -25.04 14.02 0.13
N ARG A 536 -26.25 14.06 -0.43
CA ARG A 536 -26.80 15.30 -0.99
C ARG A 536 -26.81 16.49 -0.01
N PRO A 537 -27.26 16.35 1.25
CA PRO A 537 -27.27 17.46 2.21
C PRO A 537 -25.87 18.02 2.53
N LEU A 538 -24.83 17.21 2.32
CA LEU A 538 -23.43 17.59 2.55
C LEU A 538 -22.80 18.26 1.33
N LEU A 539 -23.44 18.22 0.15
CA LEU A 539 -22.91 18.82 -1.07
C LEU A 539 -23.12 20.35 -1.04
N ASN A 540 -22.09 21.12 -1.38
CA ASN A 540 -22.12 22.58 -1.37
C ASN A 540 -23.04 23.11 -2.49
N ALA A 541 -24.24 23.55 -2.11
CA ALA A 541 -25.22 24.08 -3.06
C ALA A 541 -24.82 25.44 -3.65
N ASN A 542 -23.87 26.16 -3.03
CA ASN A 542 -23.41 27.47 -3.50
C ASN A 542 -22.27 27.35 -4.52
N ASN A 543 -21.62 26.18 -4.63
CA ASN A 543 -20.63 25.93 -5.67
C ASN A 543 -21.30 25.19 -6.85
N PRO A 544 -21.41 25.82 -8.04
CA PRO A 544 -22.04 25.19 -9.20
C PRO A 544 -21.25 23.99 -9.74
N ASN A 545 -19.98 23.83 -9.35
CA ASN A 545 -19.17 22.66 -9.69
C ASN A 545 -19.19 21.59 -8.59
N ALA A 546 -19.97 21.77 -7.52
CA ALA A 546 -20.03 20.79 -6.45
C ALA A 546 -20.51 19.43 -6.98
N THR A 547 -19.71 18.39 -6.72
CA THR A 547 -19.92 17.07 -7.35
C THR A 547 -19.78 15.94 -6.34
N LEU A 548 -20.76 15.03 -6.34
CA LEU A 548 -20.65 13.71 -5.71
C LEU A 548 -20.17 12.71 -6.76
N ILE A 549 -19.11 11.97 -6.44
CA ILE A 549 -18.43 11.04 -7.35
C ILE A 549 -18.61 9.62 -6.83
N THR A 550 -19.17 8.76 -7.67
CA THR A 550 -19.44 7.35 -7.34
C THR A 550 -18.73 6.44 -8.34
N LEU A 551 -18.13 5.37 -7.85
CA LEU A 551 -17.57 4.27 -8.65
C LEU A 551 -18.51 3.06 -8.56
N PHE A 552 -18.70 2.38 -9.69
CA PHE A 552 -19.37 1.09 -9.77
C PHE A 552 -18.38 0.08 -10.35
N MET A 553 -18.03 -0.93 -9.56
CA MET A 553 -17.09 -1.97 -10.00
C MET A 553 -17.64 -3.39 -9.79
N ASN A 554 -18.76 -3.53 -9.08
CA ASN A 554 -19.44 -4.80 -8.86
C ASN A 554 -20.76 -4.92 -9.65
N TRP A 555 -21.01 -4.00 -10.58
CA TRP A 555 -22.10 -4.15 -11.54
C TRP A 555 -21.66 -5.12 -12.64
N LEU A 556 -22.48 -6.15 -12.90
CA LEU A 556 -22.14 -7.20 -13.87
C LEU A 556 -22.91 -6.97 -15.17
N PRO A 557 -22.27 -6.46 -16.24
CA PRO A 557 -22.96 -6.34 -17.53
C PRO A 557 -23.15 -7.70 -18.19
N SER A 558 -24.25 -7.82 -18.93
CA SER A 558 -24.41 -8.89 -19.91
C SER A 558 -23.83 -8.41 -21.25
N ILE A 559 -22.88 -9.17 -21.80
CA ILE A 559 -22.44 -9.02 -23.20
C ILE A 559 -23.27 -10.01 -24.03
N PRO A 560 -23.96 -9.59 -25.10
CA PRO A 560 -24.65 -10.52 -25.99
C PRO A 560 -23.68 -11.59 -26.53
N GLU A 561 -24.11 -12.85 -26.52
CA GLU A 561 -23.24 -13.98 -26.87
C GLU A 561 -22.67 -13.85 -28.30
N SER A 562 -23.46 -13.32 -29.24
CA SER A 562 -23.02 -13.05 -30.62
C SER A 562 -21.88 -12.02 -30.70
N ASP A 563 -21.97 -10.93 -29.93
CA ASP A 563 -20.93 -9.89 -29.89
C ASP A 563 -19.68 -10.38 -29.15
N LYS A 564 -19.87 -11.15 -28.08
CA LYS A 564 -18.78 -11.80 -27.35
C LYS A 564 -18.02 -12.76 -28.27
N ILE A 565 -18.71 -13.61 -29.00
CA ILE A 565 -18.13 -14.51 -30.00
C ILE A 565 -17.37 -13.69 -31.05
N ARG A 566 -17.99 -12.68 -31.67
CA ARG A 566 -17.35 -11.85 -32.70
C ARG A 566 -16.06 -11.17 -32.21
N ILE A 567 -16.09 -10.58 -31.01
CA ILE A 567 -14.93 -9.89 -30.43
C ILE A 567 -13.83 -10.91 -30.10
N MET A 568 -14.20 -12.02 -29.44
CA MET A 568 -13.26 -13.09 -29.13
C MET A 568 -12.64 -13.69 -30.39
N GLU A 569 -13.44 -13.99 -31.42
CA GLU A 569 -12.95 -14.46 -32.73
C GLU A 569 -11.98 -13.46 -33.35
N SER A 570 -12.30 -12.15 -33.33
CA SER A 570 -11.40 -11.13 -33.89
C SER A 570 -10.05 -11.07 -33.16
N ILE A 571 -10.06 -11.21 -31.83
CA ILE A 571 -8.85 -11.22 -30.99
C ILE A 571 -8.06 -12.50 -31.22
N ILE A 572 -8.75 -13.65 -31.22
CA ILE A 572 -8.18 -14.98 -31.47
C ILE A 572 -7.55 -15.01 -32.86
N MET A 573 -8.24 -14.59 -33.91
CA MET A 573 -7.73 -14.59 -35.29
C MET A 573 -6.51 -13.68 -35.44
N LYS A 574 -6.54 -12.45 -34.89
CA LYS A 574 -5.38 -11.55 -34.88
C LYS A 574 -4.17 -12.19 -34.20
N LYS A 575 -4.38 -12.90 -33.08
CA LYS A 575 -3.29 -13.55 -32.32
C LYS A 575 -2.81 -14.84 -32.99
N ALA A 576 -3.71 -15.70 -33.46
CA ALA A 576 -3.39 -16.93 -34.17
C ALA A 576 -2.58 -16.67 -35.44
N SER A 577 -2.80 -15.53 -36.12
CA SER A 577 -2.01 -15.12 -37.28
C SER A 577 -0.51 -14.91 -36.96
N LYS A 578 -0.15 -14.59 -35.70
CA LYS A 578 1.23 -14.45 -35.22
C LYS A 578 1.89 -15.80 -34.87
N TYR A 579 1.11 -16.87 -34.70
CA TYR A 579 1.59 -18.21 -34.32
C TYR A 579 1.65 -19.20 -35.50
N LYS A 580 1.86 -18.71 -36.73
CA LYS A 580 2.11 -19.57 -37.90
C LYS A 580 3.44 -20.32 -37.75
N ASN A 581 3.45 -21.38 -36.95
CA ASN A 581 4.46 -22.43 -36.99
C ASN A 581 3.92 -23.62 -37.79
N ASN A 582 4.76 -24.19 -38.66
CA ASN A 582 4.44 -25.32 -39.56
C ASN A 582 4.28 -26.67 -38.84
N ARG A 583 3.82 -26.69 -37.59
CA ARG A 583 3.62 -27.89 -36.77
C ARG A 583 2.20 -27.91 -36.21
N THR A 584 1.55 -29.07 -36.29
CA THR A 584 0.29 -29.34 -35.59
C THR A 584 0.54 -29.29 -34.08
N PRO A 585 -0.12 -28.40 -33.32
CA PRO A 585 -0.02 -28.38 -31.87
C PRO A 585 -0.61 -29.67 -31.29
N SER A 586 -0.07 -30.17 -30.18
CA SER A 586 -0.76 -31.23 -29.43
C SER A 586 -2.11 -30.71 -28.92
N PHE A 587 -3.06 -31.60 -28.62
CA PHE A 587 -4.36 -31.23 -28.04
C PHE A 587 -4.19 -30.33 -26.80
N PHE A 588 -3.18 -30.62 -25.99
CA PHE A 588 -2.88 -29.88 -24.78
C PHE A 588 -2.27 -28.50 -25.09
N GLU A 589 -1.37 -28.40 -26.08
CA GLU A 589 -0.85 -27.12 -26.57
C GLU A 589 -1.96 -26.22 -27.15
N ALA A 590 -2.91 -26.81 -27.88
CA ALA A 590 -4.06 -26.11 -28.43
C ALA A 590 -5.02 -25.63 -27.34
N SER A 591 -5.32 -26.47 -26.35
CA SER A 591 -6.17 -26.12 -25.19
C SER A 591 -5.55 -25.01 -24.34
N ASN A 592 -4.23 -25.01 -24.16
CA ASN A 592 -3.52 -23.97 -23.42
C ASN A 592 -3.41 -22.65 -24.17
N LEU A 593 -3.12 -22.71 -25.48
CA LEU A 593 -3.20 -21.53 -26.32
C LEU A 593 -4.62 -20.94 -26.26
N ALA A 594 -5.65 -21.79 -26.29
CA ALA A 594 -7.02 -21.36 -26.08
C ALA A 594 -7.24 -20.75 -24.68
N SER A 595 -6.72 -21.32 -23.58
CA SER A 595 -6.88 -20.75 -22.23
C SER A 595 -6.17 -19.38 -22.04
N MET A 596 -4.94 -19.26 -22.54
CA MET A 596 -4.17 -18.01 -22.51
C MET A 596 -4.84 -16.94 -23.36
N VAL A 597 -5.24 -17.30 -24.58
CA VAL A 597 -5.93 -16.38 -25.49
C VAL A 597 -7.30 -16.03 -24.93
N THR A 598 -8.08 -16.95 -24.35
CA THR A 598 -9.42 -16.65 -23.81
C THR A 598 -9.38 -15.78 -22.56
N THR A 599 -8.41 -15.96 -21.66
CA THR A 599 -8.27 -15.08 -20.49
C THR A 599 -7.97 -13.64 -20.91
N LYS A 600 -6.94 -13.46 -21.74
CA LYS A 600 -6.54 -12.14 -22.24
C LYS A 600 -7.62 -11.54 -23.15
N ALA A 601 -8.23 -12.36 -24.00
CA ALA A 601 -9.35 -11.95 -24.85
C ALA A 601 -10.59 -11.59 -24.05
N SER A 602 -10.83 -12.17 -22.87
CA SER A 602 -11.93 -11.79 -22.00
C SER A 602 -11.75 -10.38 -21.46
N THR A 603 -10.57 -10.05 -20.92
CA THR A 603 -10.27 -8.70 -20.41
C THR A 603 -10.23 -7.67 -21.54
N GLU A 604 -9.61 -8.01 -22.68
CA GLU A 604 -9.63 -7.17 -23.88
C GLU A 604 -11.06 -7.00 -24.41
N ALA A 605 -11.90 -8.04 -24.40
CA ALA A 605 -13.28 -7.94 -24.86
C ALA A 605 -14.11 -6.99 -24.00
N THR A 606 -13.97 -7.08 -22.68
CA THR A 606 -14.61 -6.14 -21.75
C THR A 606 -14.16 -4.70 -21.99
N THR A 607 -12.89 -4.51 -22.32
CA THR A 607 -12.34 -3.18 -22.62
C THR A 607 -12.88 -2.62 -23.94
N LEU A 608 -12.89 -3.45 -24.97
CA LEU A 608 -13.24 -3.09 -26.35
C LEU A 608 -14.74 -3.07 -26.61
N TYR A 609 -15.54 -3.64 -25.69
CA TYR A 609 -16.98 -3.57 -25.76
C TYR A 609 -17.48 -2.28 -25.10
N ASP A 610 -18.41 -1.60 -25.77
CA ASP A 610 -19.08 -0.44 -25.22
C ASP A 610 -20.24 -0.88 -24.31
N HIS A 611 -19.98 -0.92 -23.01
CA HIS A 611 -21.02 -1.23 -22.02
C HIS A 611 -21.88 -0.02 -21.61
N THR A 612 -21.81 1.12 -22.31
CA THR A 612 -22.56 2.34 -21.91
C THR A 612 -24.06 2.09 -21.80
N GLN A 613 -24.67 1.45 -22.81
CA GLN A 613 -26.11 1.15 -22.79
C GLN A 613 -26.49 0.16 -21.69
N ALA A 614 -25.65 -0.85 -21.43
CA ALA A 614 -25.86 -1.82 -20.35
C ALA A 614 -25.77 -1.14 -18.98
N PHE A 615 -24.81 -0.22 -18.81
CA PHE A 615 -24.68 0.57 -17.59
C PHE A 615 -25.87 1.51 -17.39
N ASP A 616 -26.36 2.16 -18.44
CA ASP A 616 -27.55 3.01 -18.35
C ASP A 616 -28.81 2.20 -18.00
N ALA A 617 -28.97 1.00 -18.57
CA ALA A 617 -30.04 0.08 -18.19
C ALA A 617 -29.92 -0.35 -16.71
N TYR A 618 -28.71 -0.64 -16.24
CA TYR A 618 -28.43 -0.92 -14.83
C TYR A 618 -28.83 0.28 -13.94
N MET A 619 -28.39 1.49 -14.25
CA MET A 619 -28.72 2.71 -13.51
C MET A 619 -30.23 3.00 -13.49
N LYS A 620 -30.93 2.71 -14.59
CA LYS A 620 -32.39 2.80 -14.67
C LYS A 620 -33.07 1.75 -13.78
N LYS A 621 -32.61 0.49 -13.84
CA LYS A 621 -33.10 -0.60 -12.97
C LYS A 621 -32.92 -0.25 -11.50
N MET A 622 -31.80 0.36 -11.14
CA MET A 622 -31.50 0.82 -9.80
C MET A 622 -32.30 2.05 -9.36
N GLY A 623 -33.06 2.67 -10.26
CA GLY A 623 -33.81 3.89 -9.98
C GLY A 623 -32.92 5.07 -9.63
N ALA A 624 -31.68 5.09 -10.14
CA ALA A 624 -30.66 6.07 -9.76
C ALA A 624 -31.07 7.50 -10.14
N ASN A 625 -31.47 7.73 -11.40
CA ASN A 625 -31.92 9.05 -11.88
C ASN A 625 -33.19 9.53 -11.13
N LYS A 626 -34.17 8.64 -10.94
CA LYS A 626 -35.39 8.94 -10.18
C LYS A 626 -35.08 9.31 -8.72
N THR A 627 -34.06 8.71 -8.12
CA THR A 627 -33.61 9.07 -6.78
C THR A 627 -32.88 10.39 -6.78
N ALA A 628 -31.97 10.61 -7.74
CA ALA A 628 -31.25 11.87 -7.91
C ALA A 628 -32.22 13.04 -8.03
N GLU A 629 -33.21 12.96 -8.93
CA GLU A 629 -34.23 13.99 -9.13
C GLU A 629 -34.98 14.32 -7.84
N LYS A 630 -35.38 13.28 -7.07
CA LYS A 630 -36.09 13.46 -5.78
C LYS A 630 -35.28 14.21 -4.74
N VAL A 631 -33.95 14.12 -4.79
CA VAL A 631 -33.05 14.82 -3.85
C VAL A 631 -32.44 16.08 -4.47
N GLY A 632 -32.91 16.51 -5.65
CA GLY A 632 -32.39 17.71 -6.33
C GLY A 632 -30.97 17.53 -6.89
N LEU A 633 -30.65 16.31 -7.35
CA LEU A 633 -29.45 15.99 -8.11
C LEU A 633 -29.81 15.57 -9.53
N ARG A 634 -28.83 15.66 -10.42
CA ARG A 634 -28.84 14.97 -11.71
C ARG A 634 -27.51 14.30 -11.96
N ARG A 635 -27.53 13.18 -12.70
CA ARG A 635 -26.31 12.54 -13.19
C ARG A 635 -25.74 13.41 -14.31
N ARG A 636 -24.46 13.76 -14.22
CA ARG A 636 -23.79 14.57 -15.22
C ARG A 636 -23.60 13.77 -16.51
N GLU A 637 -23.95 14.38 -17.65
CA GLU A 637 -23.75 13.73 -18.96
C GLU A 637 -22.30 13.79 -19.43
N VAL A 638 -21.60 14.88 -19.13
CA VAL A 638 -20.19 15.11 -19.51
C VAL A 638 -19.39 15.32 -18.24
N HIS A 639 -18.57 14.35 -17.88
CA HIS A 639 -17.78 14.38 -16.66
C HIS A 639 -16.72 15.48 -16.70
N LYS A 640 -16.38 16.04 -15.54
CA LYS A 640 -15.34 17.08 -15.40
C LYS A 640 -14.22 16.68 -14.44
N ILE A 641 -14.35 15.57 -13.72
CA ILE A 641 -13.40 15.13 -12.71
C ILE A 641 -12.68 13.88 -13.18
N VAL A 642 -13.44 12.84 -13.52
CA VAL A 642 -12.93 11.51 -13.88
C VAL A 642 -13.67 10.99 -15.11
N PRO A 643 -13.00 10.36 -16.09
CA PRO A 643 -13.70 9.82 -17.25
C PRO A 643 -14.67 8.71 -16.82
N LYS A 644 -15.73 8.48 -17.60
CA LYS A 644 -16.75 7.47 -17.27
C LYS A 644 -16.19 6.05 -17.20
N ARG A 645 -15.04 5.80 -17.85
CA ARG A 645 -14.35 4.51 -17.92
C ARG A 645 -12.87 4.70 -17.54
N LEU A 646 -12.29 3.69 -16.89
CA LEU A 646 -10.85 3.68 -16.65
C LEU A 646 -10.06 3.77 -17.96
N GLY A 647 -9.02 4.62 -17.96
CA GLY A 647 -8.14 4.89 -19.09
C GLY A 647 -8.74 5.75 -20.21
N ALA A 648 -10.03 6.10 -20.16
CA ALA A 648 -10.65 6.91 -21.22
C ALA A 648 -10.25 8.39 -21.11
N SER A 649 -10.40 9.13 -22.21
CA SER A 649 -10.06 10.55 -22.25
C SER A 649 -11.08 11.41 -21.49
N MET A 650 -10.63 12.50 -20.88
CA MET A 650 -11.51 13.54 -20.32
C MET A 650 -12.21 14.39 -21.39
N GLN A 651 -11.81 14.31 -22.66
CA GLN A 651 -12.46 15.04 -23.77
C GLN A 651 -13.93 14.62 -23.90
N GLN A 652 -14.84 15.59 -23.98
CA GLN A 652 -16.30 15.40 -23.92
C GLN A 652 -16.83 14.29 -24.84
N ASP A 653 -16.35 14.24 -26.08
CA ASP A 653 -16.74 13.29 -27.12
C ASP A 653 -16.11 11.90 -26.96
N LYS A 654 -15.19 11.72 -26.00
CA LYS A 654 -14.37 10.52 -25.85
C LYS A 654 -14.47 9.83 -24.50
N GLN A 655 -15.27 10.34 -23.57
CA GLN A 655 -15.36 9.80 -22.20
C GLN A 655 -15.99 8.39 -22.13
N ASN A 656 -16.81 8.03 -23.12
CA ASN A 656 -17.41 6.71 -23.26
C ASN A 656 -16.62 5.78 -24.20
N ASN A 657 -15.66 6.32 -24.94
CA ASN A 657 -14.95 5.56 -25.96
C ASN A 657 -14.30 4.34 -25.33
N VAL A 658 -14.46 3.23 -26.03
CA VAL A 658 -13.65 2.04 -25.78
C VAL A 658 -12.18 2.42 -25.94
N LEU A 659 -11.30 1.82 -25.13
CA LEU A 659 -9.87 2.10 -25.22
C LEU A 659 -9.34 1.61 -26.58
N SER A 660 -9.14 2.54 -27.51
CA SER A 660 -8.40 2.29 -28.74
C SER A 660 -6.92 2.52 -28.47
N LEU A 661 -6.26 1.52 -27.89
CA LEU A 661 -4.82 1.57 -27.75
C LEU A 661 -4.20 1.18 -29.10
N GLU A 662 -3.42 2.07 -29.69
CA GLU A 662 -2.62 1.74 -30.87
C GLU A 662 -1.25 1.19 -30.47
N ASP A 663 -0.69 1.70 -29.37
CA ASP A 663 0.59 1.27 -28.81
C ASP A 663 0.49 -0.10 -28.14
N GLU A 664 1.25 -1.09 -28.65
CA GLU A 664 1.31 -2.44 -28.11
C GLU A 664 1.90 -2.49 -26.69
N ARG A 665 2.75 -1.53 -26.32
CA ARG A 665 3.28 -1.40 -24.96
C ARG A 665 2.18 -0.98 -23.99
N ASP A 666 1.37 0.01 -24.34
CA ASP A 666 0.29 0.46 -23.46
C ASP A 666 -0.77 -0.63 -23.29
N LYS A 667 -1.08 -1.38 -24.36
CA LYS A 667 -1.90 -2.60 -24.26
C LYS A 667 -1.32 -3.60 -23.28
N HIS A 668 -0.02 -3.87 -23.37
CA HIS A 668 0.63 -4.80 -22.46
C HIS A 668 0.57 -4.31 -21.01
N LEU A 669 0.87 -3.04 -20.76
CA LEU A 669 0.79 -2.44 -19.43
C LEU A 669 -0.62 -2.53 -18.83
N LEU A 670 -1.64 -2.19 -19.61
CA LEU A 670 -3.02 -2.16 -19.13
C LEU A 670 -3.66 -3.55 -19.01
N PHE A 671 -3.36 -4.47 -19.93
CA PHE A 671 -4.05 -5.76 -20.02
C PHE A 671 -3.29 -6.95 -19.47
N ASP A 672 -1.95 -6.91 -19.44
CA ASP A 672 -1.13 -8.01 -18.96
C ASP A 672 -0.56 -7.73 -17.57
N VAL A 673 -0.04 -6.52 -17.36
CA VAL A 673 0.53 -6.10 -16.07
C VAL A 673 -0.57 -5.60 -15.12
N GLY A 674 -1.48 -4.76 -15.62
CA GLY A 674 -2.61 -4.23 -14.87
C GLY A 674 -3.56 -5.31 -14.34
N SER A 675 -4.29 -4.96 -13.28
CA SER A 675 -5.23 -5.83 -12.57
C SER A 675 -6.71 -5.46 -12.79
N HIS A 676 -6.99 -4.40 -13.56
CA HIS A 676 -8.35 -3.87 -13.73
C HIS A 676 -9.20 -4.71 -14.68
N THR A 677 -10.51 -4.70 -14.45
CA THR A 677 -11.46 -5.45 -15.26
C THR A 677 -11.95 -4.66 -16.48
N PHE A 678 -11.79 -3.33 -16.44
CA PHE A 678 -12.36 -2.35 -17.37
C PHE A 678 -13.91 -2.29 -17.36
N LEU A 679 -14.52 -2.95 -16.37
CA LEU A 679 -15.94 -2.82 -16.03
C LEU A 679 -16.20 -1.63 -15.11
N GLU A 680 -15.17 -1.11 -14.46
CA GLU A 680 -15.27 0.03 -13.56
C GLU A 680 -15.92 1.22 -14.29
N ARG A 681 -16.95 1.80 -13.67
CA ARG A 681 -17.69 2.96 -14.18
C ARG A 681 -17.79 4.04 -13.14
N TYR A 682 -17.42 5.25 -13.51
CA TYR A 682 -17.67 6.42 -12.68
C TYR A 682 -19.01 7.05 -13.07
N ALA A 683 -19.66 7.67 -12.09
CA ALA A 683 -20.75 8.61 -12.31
C ALA A 683 -20.53 9.85 -11.44
N GLU A 684 -20.76 11.02 -12.05
CA GLU A 684 -20.74 12.31 -11.38
C GLU A 684 -22.18 12.80 -11.16
N TRP A 685 -22.47 13.31 -9.98
CA TRP A 685 -23.79 13.82 -9.59
C TRP A 685 -23.67 15.28 -9.16
N GLU A 686 -24.48 16.13 -9.76
CA GLU A 686 -24.45 17.58 -9.53
C GLU A 686 -25.82 18.10 -9.11
N VAL A 687 -25.81 19.23 -8.40
CA VAL A 687 -27.02 19.92 -7.95
C VAL A 687 -27.78 20.45 -9.17
N VAL A 688 -29.10 20.26 -9.19
CA VAL A 688 -29.96 20.93 -10.17
C VAL A 688 -30.13 22.38 -9.71
N ALA A 689 -29.69 23.31 -10.56
CA ALA A 689 -29.79 24.76 -10.34
C ALA A 689 -31.24 25.25 -10.36
#